data_AF-A0AAN2A832-F1
#
_entry.id   AF-A0AAN2A832-F1
#
_cell.length_a   1.000
_cell.length_b   1.000
_cell.length_c   1.000
_cell.angle_alpha   90.00
_cell.angle_beta   90.00
_cell.angle_gamma   90.00
#
_symmetry.space_group_name_H-M   'P 1'
#
loop_
_entity.id
_entity.type
_entity.pdbx_description
1 polymer ?
#
loop_
_entity_poly.entity_id
_entity_poly.type
_entity_poly.pdbx_seq_one_letter_code
_entity_poly.pdbx_strand_id
1 'polypeptide(L)'
;MNVETGAILATKPQDVKERLSGIRTFLCGKVQPLEMPFPAVTLFFSVSDGDRRARVVNASGPSLESAWQKGVPLLLAAMKAEGIEGRWIRLDWVEVAEATTWPRLRALLAKVKRNYFRFGIGLDPAFRFAFTEQELNANAMLYGGNTIGNAVLNEKNFSLYAATRHEDMPRLRFSDEEAIFLFATRGIFCDETGRLHPLDGEGLDAGRRRIERLDGGVVLSLLRDSSAYLARQVNEDGSFIYGYHACFDRRIEAYNALRHASTTYAMIEAWEVTHDPKLKGAIERALKYLAGTLVKPASLPDGEEAAFLVEADNEIKLGGNAVAILALVKYMTVSGKDEWRALAERLARGIRHMQDSRTGAFVHVLNFPDLAIKQRYRTIYYEGEAAFGLMRLYGLTGDAIWLATVEKAFEHFIAKDHWKHHDHWLGYCVNELTLYRPEERYFRFAIRNIAGYLDFVENRITTFPTLLELMMAARQTLSRIAADPQLRRLLDEINLAHFERALEKRARHLLNGHFWPEMAMYCRRPDRIAGSFFIRHHAFRVRIDDVEHYLSGFVAYRSYLRERRAFRELIRQYAPPRNRPGRQTEKPVACPQQREWTAADVEAATGGTWLRHPPEGWTAKGLCIFAPAMQPESMVVLRAREGDTGVPVHALEGLHKPACLMTTDPGLVSDRDEPALQVAEGMQAVLAMGDYARSRMTGNVLAVTGSAGKTTVVAMLAHVLSAWGAVGKSHHNANLPAGVAWNLASIPWDMPHVVLELAIGKMAISARMARPKVAIFTNVLPAHLGETSTVFDIARTKSAIFLGMAPGDKAVLNRDMLEWDTVHDAARGRGLDILTYGTSDACLFQLLHYDVASGQARARIKEQEITYRVGAAGQHMALNGLAILAAVSALGHPLEPAIAQLDSFAALPGRGEEIDLSLDGRRLTVIDDAYNANPGSMRAALERLNGHEGSGRRIAVLGEMAELGPGAAAYHTELAAFMRESSIDQVYVTGELYTDFWDALSPARRGVHADSRQALKEILRDRLTDGDVVLFKGSHSTGMHELVAWLKKSADGSAAA
;
A
#
# COMPACT_ATOMS: atom_id res chain seq x y z
N MET A 1 19.21 -18.05 36.13
CA MET A 1 20.30 -17.23 36.68
C MET A 1 19.84 -15.79 36.76
N ASN A 2 19.79 -15.26 37.98
CA ASN A 2 19.48 -13.90 38.44
C ASN A 2 18.92 -12.91 37.41
N VAL A 3 17.60 -12.70 37.47
CA VAL A 3 16.94 -11.52 36.89
C VAL A 3 16.97 -10.45 37.98
N GLU A 4 17.85 -9.47 37.84
CA GLU A 4 17.81 -8.25 38.65
C GLU A 4 16.46 -7.55 38.42
N THR A 5 15.64 -7.51 39.48
CA THR A 5 14.51 -6.60 39.61
C THR A 5 15.05 -5.18 39.72
N GLY A 6 15.28 -4.55 38.57
CA GLY A 6 15.49 -3.11 38.46
C GLY A 6 14.21 -2.38 38.87
N ALA A 7 14.10 -2.04 40.15
CA ALA A 7 13.21 -0.99 40.60
C ALA A 7 13.60 0.29 39.84
N ILE A 8 12.65 0.87 39.09
CA ILE A 8 12.82 2.19 38.49
C ILE A 8 12.90 3.18 39.66
N LEU A 9 14.12 3.48 40.09
CA LEU A 9 14.40 4.65 40.90
C LEU A 9 13.82 5.85 40.14
N ALA A 10 12.87 6.55 40.76
CA ALA A 10 12.35 7.80 40.22
C ALA A 10 13.51 8.81 40.16
N THR A 11 14.14 8.90 39.00
CA THR A 11 15.12 9.93 38.68
C THR A 11 14.43 11.28 38.81
N LYS A 12 14.99 12.19 39.61
CA LYS A 12 14.46 13.55 39.72
C LYS A 12 14.42 14.19 38.32
N PRO A 13 13.34 14.93 37.96
CA PRO A 13 13.27 15.62 36.69
C PRO A 13 14.50 16.51 36.50
N GLN A 14 15.16 16.39 35.35
CA GLN A 14 16.31 17.23 35.04
C GLN A 14 15.87 18.69 34.85
N ASP A 15 16.73 19.65 35.18
CA ASP A 15 16.44 21.07 34.98
C ASP A 15 16.23 21.39 33.48
N VAL A 16 15.24 22.25 33.16
CA VAL A 16 14.89 22.62 31.78
C VAL A 16 16.08 23.20 31.03
N LYS A 17 16.95 23.99 31.69
CA LYS A 17 18.13 24.58 31.04
C LYS A 17 19.13 23.50 30.63
N GLU A 18 19.31 22.47 31.46
CA GLU A 18 20.18 21.34 31.13
C GLU A 18 19.62 20.54 29.95
N ARG A 19 18.29 20.27 29.94
CA ARG A 19 17.63 19.59 28.80
C ARG A 19 17.77 20.39 27.50
N LEU A 20 17.55 21.71 27.55
CA LEU A 20 17.75 22.59 26.40
C LEU A 20 19.21 22.60 25.95
N SER A 21 20.18 22.56 26.88
CA SER A 21 21.60 22.42 26.54
C SER A 21 21.90 21.11 25.84
N GLY A 22 21.32 19.99 26.29
CA GLY A 22 21.43 18.69 25.64
C GLY A 22 20.87 18.70 24.21
N ILE A 23 19.70 19.31 24.02
CA ILE A 23 19.09 19.52 22.69
C ILE A 23 20.02 20.35 21.80
N ARG A 24 20.55 21.47 22.30
CA ARG A 24 21.46 22.33 21.54
C ARG A 24 22.68 21.57 21.04
N THR A 25 23.34 20.82 21.93
CA THR A 25 24.50 19.99 21.59
C THR A 25 24.15 18.96 20.51
N PHE A 26 22.95 18.36 20.57
CA PHE A 26 22.50 17.42 19.56
C PHE A 26 22.34 18.05 18.17
N LEU A 27 21.89 19.31 18.09
CA LEU A 27 21.66 20.01 16.83
C LEU A 27 22.95 20.45 16.13
N CYS A 28 24.04 20.65 16.88
CA CYS A 28 25.32 21.02 16.33
C CYS A 28 25.78 20.01 15.26
N GLY A 29 26.00 20.48 14.03
CA GLY A 29 26.40 19.64 12.89
C GLY A 29 25.26 18.87 12.20
N LYS A 30 24.00 19.03 12.63
CA LYS A 30 22.83 18.35 12.02
C LYS A 30 21.88 19.26 11.26
N VAL A 31 21.89 20.56 11.57
CA VAL A 31 21.04 21.55 10.90
C VAL A 31 21.78 22.10 9.69
N GLN A 32 21.18 21.93 8.51
CA GLN A 32 21.69 22.49 7.26
C GLN A 32 20.95 23.80 6.92
N PRO A 33 21.63 24.77 6.29
CA PRO A 33 21.00 26.03 5.91
C PRO A 33 20.02 25.82 4.75
N LEU A 34 18.84 26.44 4.82
CA LEU A 34 17.91 26.52 3.69
C LEU A 34 18.41 27.51 2.63
N GLU A 35 18.04 27.26 1.38
CA GLU A 35 18.30 28.17 0.27
C GLU A 35 17.41 29.41 0.32
N MET A 36 17.90 30.52 -0.25
CA MET A 36 17.09 31.72 -0.47
C MET A 36 15.84 31.36 -1.30
N PRO A 37 14.66 31.92 -0.99
CA PRO A 37 14.40 33.08 -0.14
C PRO A 37 14.14 32.75 1.35
N PHE A 38 14.33 31.52 1.79
CA PHE A 38 14.02 31.12 3.16
C PHE A 38 15.12 31.54 4.15
N PRO A 39 14.80 31.74 5.44
CA PRO A 39 15.81 31.89 6.47
C PRO A 39 16.69 30.66 6.51
N ALA A 40 18.01 30.85 6.62
CA ALA A 40 18.97 29.75 6.66
C ALA A 40 18.60 28.71 7.72
N VAL A 41 18.15 29.12 8.91
CA VAL A 41 17.66 28.20 9.94
C VAL A 41 16.33 28.69 10.49
N THR A 42 15.38 27.76 10.61
CA THR A 42 14.10 27.95 11.33
C THR A 42 13.91 26.81 12.30
N LEU A 43 13.68 27.14 13.58
CA LEU A 43 13.46 26.20 14.67
C LEU A 43 12.05 26.37 15.26
N PHE A 44 11.38 25.27 15.55
CA PHE A 44 10.12 25.20 16.29
C PHE A 44 10.39 24.54 17.64
N PHE A 45 10.03 25.20 18.73
CA PHE A 45 10.14 24.72 20.10
C PHE A 45 8.73 24.45 20.63
N SER A 46 8.45 23.19 20.95
CA SER A 46 7.17 22.74 21.48
C SER A 46 7.34 22.24 22.90
N VAL A 47 6.51 22.69 23.84
CA VAL A 47 6.60 22.33 25.26
C VAL A 47 5.24 22.01 25.88
N SER A 48 5.16 20.95 26.70
CA SER A 48 3.95 20.53 27.40
C SER A 48 4.27 19.82 28.71
N ASP A 49 3.37 19.91 29.69
CA ASP A 49 3.42 19.11 30.92
C ASP A 49 2.53 17.85 30.88
N GLY A 50 1.81 17.64 29.76
CA GLY A 50 0.90 16.52 29.56
C GLY A 50 -0.55 16.83 29.92
N ASP A 51 -0.81 17.85 30.73
CA ASP A 51 -2.15 18.26 31.15
C ASP A 51 -2.90 19.06 30.07
N ARG A 52 -2.18 19.74 29.17
CA ARG A 52 -2.71 20.54 28.07
C ARG A 52 -1.84 20.43 26.82
N ARG A 53 -2.43 20.82 25.69
CA ARG A 53 -1.75 20.91 24.40
C ARG A 53 -0.46 21.71 24.50
N ALA A 54 0.56 21.26 23.76
CA ALA A 54 1.85 21.90 23.70
C ALA A 54 1.74 23.36 23.25
N ARG A 55 2.50 24.22 23.95
CA ARG A 55 2.79 25.57 23.50
C ARG A 55 3.95 25.48 22.51
N VAL A 56 3.76 26.06 21.33
CA VAL A 56 4.77 26.08 20.27
C VAL A 56 5.22 27.52 20.04
N VAL A 57 6.53 27.73 19.91
CA VAL A 57 7.14 28.99 19.48
C VAL A 57 8.17 28.70 18.39
N ASN A 58 8.37 29.63 17.47
CA ASN A 58 9.31 29.46 16.36
C ASN A 58 10.23 30.67 16.24
N ALA A 59 11.47 30.43 15.82
CA ALA A 59 12.45 31.47 15.59
C ALA A 59 13.35 31.12 14.41
N SER A 60 13.67 32.14 13.62
CA SER A 60 14.49 32.01 12.42
C SER A 60 15.71 32.94 12.45
N GLY A 61 16.79 32.53 11.80
CA GLY A 61 18.03 33.29 11.75
C GLY A 61 19.01 32.80 10.69
N PRO A 62 20.09 33.57 10.43
CA PRO A 62 21.12 33.20 9.47
C PRO A 62 22.00 32.02 9.91
N SER A 63 21.83 31.54 11.15
CA SER A 63 22.57 30.40 11.70
C SER A 63 21.76 29.73 12.80
N LEU A 64 22.14 28.48 13.14
CA LEU A 64 21.59 27.75 14.28
C LEU A 64 21.70 28.57 15.57
N GLU A 65 22.85 29.21 15.81
CA GLU A 65 23.07 30.03 17.00
C GLU A 65 22.14 31.23 17.06
N SER A 66 21.94 31.93 15.93
CA SER A 66 21.06 33.09 15.89
C SER A 66 19.59 32.69 16.10
N ALA A 67 19.13 31.61 15.46
CA ALA A 67 17.78 31.11 15.66
C ALA A 67 17.56 30.62 17.10
N TRP A 68 18.55 29.95 17.69
CA TRP A 68 18.52 29.47 19.07
C TRP A 68 18.46 30.61 20.10
N GLN A 69 19.32 31.62 19.97
CA GLN A 69 19.37 32.79 20.86
C GLN A 69 18.08 33.61 20.82
N LYS A 70 17.35 33.59 19.69
CA LYS A 70 16.01 34.18 19.57
C LYS A 70 14.92 33.28 20.15
N GLY A 71 14.97 31.99 19.88
CA GLY A 71 13.90 31.05 20.21
C GLY A 71 13.81 30.68 21.69
N VAL A 72 14.93 30.46 22.37
CA VAL A 72 14.93 30.05 23.79
C VAL A 72 14.30 31.10 24.71
N PRO A 73 14.60 32.41 24.61
CA PRO A 73 13.91 33.41 25.41
C PRO A 73 12.38 33.43 25.19
N LEU A 74 11.93 33.24 23.94
CA LEU A 74 10.49 33.16 23.62
C LEU A 74 9.85 31.93 24.28
N LEU A 75 10.53 30.78 24.23
CA LEU A 75 10.07 29.55 24.87
C LEU A 75 9.94 29.74 26.39
N LEU A 76 11.00 30.24 27.04
CA LEU A 76 11.02 30.44 28.50
C LEU A 76 9.98 31.48 28.95
N ALA A 77 9.77 32.53 28.16
CA ALA A 77 8.72 33.52 28.43
C ALA A 77 7.32 32.89 28.33
N ALA A 78 7.06 32.08 27.29
CA ALA A 78 5.79 31.38 27.13
C ALA A 78 5.55 30.36 28.26
N MET A 79 6.58 29.60 28.65
CA MET A 79 6.53 28.69 29.79
C MET A 79 6.18 29.42 31.08
N LYS A 80 6.82 30.55 31.36
CA LYS A 80 6.53 31.37 32.55
C LYS A 80 5.11 31.94 32.52
N ALA A 81 4.67 32.46 31.37
CA ALA A 81 3.36 33.08 31.23
C ALA A 81 2.21 32.08 31.42
N GLU A 82 2.38 30.85 30.93
CA GLU A 82 1.36 29.80 31.01
C GLU A 82 1.55 28.86 32.20
N GLY A 83 2.62 29.00 32.98
CA GLY A 83 2.96 28.13 34.10
C GLY A 83 3.26 26.70 33.64
N ILE A 84 4.09 26.54 32.61
CA ILE A 84 4.53 25.25 32.06
C ILE A 84 5.92 24.93 32.62
N GLU A 85 6.07 23.78 33.27
CA GLU A 85 7.34 23.30 33.84
C GLU A 85 8.26 22.70 32.78
N GLY A 86 7.70 22.24 31.66
CA GLY A 86 8.42 21.71 30.52
C GLY A 86 8.82 20.26 30.70
N ARG A 87 7.88 19.43 31.19
CA ARG A 87 8.03 17.96 31.27
C ARG A 87 8.49 17.37 29.94
N TRP A 88 7.87 17.80 28.85
CA TRP A 88 8.14 17.34 27.49
C TRP A 88 8.56 18.51 26.62
N ILE A 89 9.74 18.41 26.01
CA ILE A 89 10.29 19.42 25.11
C ILE A 89 10.57 18.76 23.77
N ARG A 90 10.00 19.29 22.70
CA ARG A 90 10.29 18.88 21.33
C ARG A 90 10.86 20.07 20.57
N LEU A 91 11.85 19.80 19.74
CA LEU A 91 12.39 20.78 18.82
C LEU A 91 12.41 20.21 17.41
N ASP A 92 11.84 20.96 16.47
CA ASP A 92 11.83 20.63 15.05
C ASP A 92 12.59 21.73 14.28
N TRP A 93 13.34 21.37 13.25
CA TRP A 93 13.96 22.31 12.32
C TRP A 93 13.54 21.99 10.90
N VAL A 94 13.45 23.03 10.07
CA VAL A 94 13.07 22.89 8.67
C VAL A 94 14.25 22.33 7.87
N GLU A 95 14.02 21.25 7.11
CA GLU A 95 15.04 20.67 6.22
C GLU A 95 14.84 21.07 4.77
N VAL A 96 13.58 21.18 4.34
CA VAL A 96 13.19 21.52 2.98
C VAL A 96 11.98 22.43 3.01
N ALA A 97 11.94 23.41 2.11
CA ALA A 97 10.81 24.31 1.93
C ALA A 97 10.55 24.60 0.45
N GLU A 98 9.28 24.71 0.07
CA GLU A 98 8.87 25.14 -1.26
C GLU A 98 7.72 26.15 -1.20
N ALA A 99 7.71 27.12 -2.11
CA ALA A 99 6.59 28.02 -2.30
C ALA A 99 5.47 27.35 -3.11
N THR A 100 4.22 27.64 -2.73
CA THR A 100 3.01 27.15 -3.40
C THR A 100 1.86 28.14 -3.21
N THR A 101 0.66 27.78 -3.64
CA THR A 101 -0.56 28.58 -3.46
C THR A 101 -1.65 27.75 -2.79
N TRP A 102 -2.66 28.42 -2.23
CA TRP A 102 -3.82 27.74 -1.65
C TRP A 102 -4.54 26.78 -2.62
N PRO A 103 -4.81 27.14 -3.91
CA PRO A 103 -5.33 26.21 -4.91
C PRO A 103 -4.48 24.96 -5.08
N ARG A 104 -3.16 25.13 -5.19
CA ARG A 104 -2.24 24.00 -5.38
C ARG A 104 -2.20 23.11 -4.14
N LEU A 105 -2.24 23.69 -2.93
CA LEU A 105 -2.37 22.93 -1.69
C LEU A 105 -3.70 22.17 -1.64
N ARG A 106 -4.84 22.81 -1.97
CA ARG A 106 -6.15 22.13 -2.03
C ARG A 106 -6.12 20.94 -2.98
N ALA A 107 -5.55 21.11 -4.18
CA ALA A 107 -5.39 20.04 -5.17
C ALA A 107 -4.45 18.91 -4.69
N LEU A 108 -3.44 19.23 -3.88
CA LEU A 108 -2.55 18.25 -3.26
C LEU A 108 -3.27 17.47 -2.16
N LEU A 109 -3.98 18.16 -1.27
CA LEU A 109 -4.75 17.55 -0.18
C LEU A 109 -5.82 16.60 -0.70
N ALA A 110 -6.46 16.91 -1.83
CA ALA A 110 -7.43 16.03 -2.50
C ALA A 110 -6.85 14.65 -2.86
N LYS A 111 -5.54 14.57 -3.13
CA LYS A 111 -4.82 13.33 -3.49
C LYS A 111 -4.23 12.60 -2.28
N VAL A 112 -4.27 13.21 -1.10
CA VAL A 112 -3.65 12.69 0.11
C VAL A 112 -4.72 12.16 1.05
N LYS A 113 -4.54 10.93 1.55
CA LYS A 113 -5.45 10.34 2.53
C LYS A 113 -5.59 11.24 3.76
N ARG A 114 -6.79 11.30 4.35
CA ARG A 114 -7.08 12.08 5.56
C ARG A 114 -6.03 11.86 6.63
N ASN A 115 -5.42 12.96 7.10
CA ASN A 115 -4.34 12.99 8.10
C ASN A 115 -3.04 12.27 7.68
N TYR A 116 -2.75 12.17 6.38
CA TYR A 116 -1.46 11.69 5.86
C TYR A 116 -0.66 12.78 5.13
N PHE A 117 -1.09 14.04 5.23
CA PHE A 117 -0.29 15.17 4.74
C PHE A 117 0.88 15.40 5.69
N ARG A 118 2.12 15.29 5.18
CA ARG A 118 3.37 15.22 5.97
C ARG A 118 4.20 16.51 5.97
N PHE A 119 3.60 17.64 5.62
CA PHE A 119 4.27 18.92 5.58
C PHE A 119 3.65 19.91 6.55
N GLY A 120 4.46 20.81 7.08
CA GLY A 120 4.02 22.04 7.71
C GLY A 120 3.60 23.09 6.66
N ILE A 121 2.91 24.14 7.13
CA ILE A 121 2.45 25.26 6.31
C ILE A 121 2.96 26.57 6.91
N GLY A 122 3.77 27.30 6.16
CA GLY A 122 4.20 28.67 6.42
C GLY A 122 3.35 29.66 5.62
N LEU A 123 3.05 30.81 6.20
CA LEU A 123 2.22 31.86 5.60
C LEU A 123 3.04 33.07 5.14
N ASP A 124 4.35 33.05 5.42
CA ASP A 124 5.32 34.02 4.94
C ASP A 124 6.67 33.31 4.73
N PRO A 125 7.53 33.81 3.82
CA PRO A 125 8.78 33.14 3.47
C PRO A 125 9.79 33.16 4.61
N ALA A 126 9.65 34.06 5.59
CA ALA A 126 10.50 34.14 6.77
C ALA A 126 10.07 33.17 7.88
N PHE A 127 9.01 32.39 7.67
CA PHE A 127 8.39 31.50 8.64
C PHE A 127 8.10 32.18 9.98
N ARG A 128 7.68 33.45 9.96
CA ARG A 128 7.17 34.13 11.16
C ARG A 128 5.87 33.50 11.62
N PHE A 129 4.97 33.23 10.67
CA PHE A 129 3.67 32.59 10.86
C PHE A 129 3.70 31.21 10.19
N ALA A 130 3.96 30.16 10.97
CA ALA A 130 4.16 28.82 10.45
C ALA A 130 3.67 27.73 11.41
N PHE A 131 3.18 26.63 10.85
CA PHE A 131 2.52 25.54 11.57
C PHE A 131 3.11 24.19 11.15
N THR A 132 3.59 23.43 12.12
CA THR A 132 4.12 22.07 11.91
C THR A 132 3.02 21.08 11.51
N GLU A 133 3.41 19.93 10.92
CA GLU A 133 2.46 18.83 10.62
C GLU A 133 1.63 18.45 11.86
N GLN A 134 2.27 18.40 13.03
CA GLN A 134 1.62 17.99 14.27
C GLN A 134 0.57 18.99 14.73
N GLU A 135 0.85 20.30 14.60
CA GLU A 135 -0.13 21.35 14.84
C GLU A 135 -1.32 21.24 13.88
N LEU A 136 -1.07 21.06 12.58
CA LEU A 136 -2.11 20.93 11.55
C LEU A 136 -3.07 19.77 11.83
N ASN A 137 -2.51 18.60 12.17
CA ASN A 137 -3.29 17.39 12.45
C ASN A 137 -4.03 17.51 13.80
N ALA A 138 -3.36 17.91 14.88
CA ALA A 138 -3.95 17.90 16.21
C ALA A 138 -5.02 19.00 16.40
N ASN A 139 -4.98 20.06 15.58
CA ASN A 139 -6.04 21.08 15.50
C ASN A 139 -7.10 20.78 14.44
N ALA A 140 -7.02 19.64 13.75
CA ALA A 140 -7.93 19.27 12.66
C ALA A 140 -8.05 20.38 11.60
N MET A 141 -6.92 21.02 11.27
CA MET A 141 -6.84 22.09 10.26
C MET A 141 -6.91 21.53 8.83
N LEU A 142 -6.65 20.22 8.67
CA LEU A 142 -6.71 19.48 7.40
C LEU A 142 -7.81 18.39 7.40
N TYR A 143 -8.93 18.64 8.08
CA TYR A 143 -10.02 17.68 8.29
C TYR A 143 -11.35 18.14 7.68
N GLY A 144 -11.88 17.34 6.74
CA GLY A 144 -13.16 17.59 6.05
C GLY A 144 -14.39 16.91 6.66
N GLY A 145 -14.24 16.06 7.68
CA GLY A 145 -15.33 15.25 8.23
C GLY A 145 -15.02 13.76 8.22
N ASN A 146 -15.87 12.96 8.86
CA ASN A 146 -15.68 11.52 9.03
C ASN A 146 -16.00 10.72 7.76
N THR A 147 -16.81 11.27 6.87
CA THR A 147 -17.17 10.71 5.55
C THR A 147 -16.14 11.03 4.45
N ILE A 148 -15.31 12.06 4.65
CA ILE A 148 -14.31 12.48 3.65
C ILE A 148 -13.00 11.71 3.87
N GLY A 149 -12.60 10.92 2.87
CA GLY A 149 -11.45 10.01 2.94
C GLY A 149 -10.07 10.67 2.73
N ASN A 150 -10.04 11.85 2.13
CA ASN A 150 -8.85 12.66 1.84
C ASN A 150 -8.67 13.81 2.84
N ALA A 151 -7.49 14.45 2.81
CA ALA A 151 -7.22 15.66 3.59
C ALA A 151 -7.97 16.85 2.96
N VAL A 152 -8.49 17.75 3.80
CA VAL A 152 -9.25 18.92 3.35
C VAL A 152 -8.94 20.10 4.23
N LEU A 153 -8.61 21.24 3.63
CA LEU A 153 -8.37 22.47 4.37
C LEU A 153 -9.63 22.89 5.14
N ASN A 154 -9.54 22.91 6.47
CA ASN A 154 -10.59 23.38 7.35
C ASN A 154 -10.28 24.82 7.77
N GLU A 155 -10.71 25.77 6.95
CA GLU A 155 -10.39 27.19 7.11
C GLU A 155 -10.81 27.76 8.48
N LYS A 156 -11.93 27.27 9.04
CA LYS A 156 -12.40 27.65 10.37
C LYS A 156 -11.42 27.22 11.46
N ASN A 157 -11.05 25.94 11.48
CA ASN A 157 -10.12 25.41 12.48
C ASN A 157 -8.72 26.02 12.31
N PHE A 158 -8.30 26.22 11.06
CA PHE A 158 -7.03 26.87 10.75
C PHE A 158 -7.01 28.29 11.33
N SER A 159 -8.01 29.11 10.99
CA SER A 159 -8.08 30.50 11.46
C SER A 159 -8.14 30.59 12.98
N LEU A 160 -8.91 29.72 13.63
CA LEU A 160 -9.03 29.68 15.10
C LEU A 160 -7.69 29.37 15.77
N TYR A 161 -6.99 28.35 15.28
CA TYR A 161 -5.69 27.99 15.85
C TYR A 161 -4.62 29.02 15.51
N ALA A 162 -4.60 29.55 14.28
CA ALA A 162 -3.67 30.59 13.86
C ALA A 162 -3.73 31.83 14.75
N ALA A 163 -4.94 32.33 15.04
CA ALA A 163 -5.14 33.47 15.93
C ALA A 163 -4.68 33.20 17.37
N THR A 164 -4.74 31.95 17.83
CA THR A 164 -4.25 31.55 19.17
C THR A 164 -2.73 31.38 19.19
N ARG A 165 -2.16 30.85 18.10
CA ARG A 165 -0.75 30.51 17.96
C ARG A 165 0.13 31.73 17.66
N HIS A 166 -0.42 32.72 16.97
CA HIS A 166 0.22 33.97 16.58
C HIS A 166 -0.73 35.14 16.83
N GLU A 167 -0.74 35.67 18.04
CA GLU A 167 -1.64 36.77 18.46
C GLU A 167 -1.43 38.07 17.66
N ASP A 168 -0.22 38.27 17.13
CA ASP A 168 0.19 39.42 16.32
C ASP A 168 -0.06 39.23 14.82
N MET A 169 -0.63 38.09 14.41
CA MET A 169 -0.85 37.77 13.01
C MET A 169 -2.05 38.55 12.43
N PRO A 170 -1.91 39.15 11.24
CA PRO A 170 -3.06 39.69 10.50
C PRO A 170 -4.13 38.60 10.27
N ARG A 171 -5.38 39.02 10.05
CA ARG A 171 -6.46 38.09 9.72
C ARG A 171 -6.08 37.22 8.51
N LEU A 172 -5.98 35.91 8.73
CA LEU A 172 -5.67 34.93 7.71
C LEU A 172 -6.69 34.97 6.57
N ARG A 173 -6.18 35.01 5.33
CA ARG A 173 -6.95 34.92 4.10
C ARG A 173 -6.55 33.66 3.35
N PHE A 174 -7.51 33.06 2.66
CA PHE A 174 -7.28 31.87 1.82
C PHE A 174 -7.38 32.24 0.34
N SER A 175 -6.82 33.41 -0.01
CA SER A 175 -6.86 33.99 -1.35
C SER A 175 -5.97 33.23 -2.32
N ASP A 176 -6.42 33.03 -3.55
CA ASP A 176 -5.66 32.23 -4.54
C ASP A 176 -4.35 32.89 -4.99
N GLU A 177 -4.19 34.20 -4.75
CA GLU A 177 -3.01 34.99 -5.11
C GLU A 177 -1.92 34.99 -4.02
N GLU A 178 -2.25 34.59 -2.79
CA GLU A 178 -1.28 34.58 -1.68
C GLU A 178 -0.37 33.36 -1.76
N ALA A 179 0.95 33.62 -1.75
CA ALA A 179 1.95 32.57 -1.64
C ALA A 179 1.94 32.00 -0.22
N ILE A 180 1.94 30.66 -0.15
CA ILE A 180 2.17 29.90 1.09
C ILE A 180 3.36 28.98 0.88
N PHE A 181 3.89 28.43 1.96
CA PHE A 181 5.15 27.70 1.93
C PHE A 181 4.95 26.33 2.59
N LEU A 182 5.20 25.25 1.85
CA LEU A 182 5.20 23.91 2.41
C LEU A 182 6.60 23.59 2.90
N PHE A 183 6.70 22.96 4.07
CA PHE A 183 8.01 22.61 4.61
C PHE A 183 8.01 21.24 5.30
N ALA A 184 9.12 20.51 5.17
CA ALA A 184 9.38 19.29 5.92
C ALA A 184 10.28 19.59 7.12
N THR A 185 10.11 18.83 8.19
CA THR A 185 10.87 19.03 9.43
C THR A 185 11.50 17.74 9.91
N ARG A 186 12.72 17.84 10.43
CA ARG A 186 13.30 16.82 11.31
C ARG A 186 13.31 17.35 12.74
N GLY A 187 13.32 16.45 13.72
CA GLY A 187 13.18 16.86 15.11
C GLY A 187 13.91 16.00 16.12
N ILE A 188 13.85 16.46 17.37
CA ILE A 188 14.36 15.80 18.56
C ILE A 188 13.35 16.01 19.68
N PHE A 189 13.02 14.93 20.40
CA PHE A 189 12.18 14.98 21.58
C PHE A 189 13.00 14.71 22.83
N CYS A 190 12.82 15.50 23.88
CA CYS A 190 13.42 15.32 25.19
C CYS A 190 12.32 15.02 26.21
N ASP A 191 12.40 13.86 26.84
CA ASP A 191 11.45 13.45 27.87
C ASP A 191 11.78 14.03 29.25
N GLU A 192 10.93 13.76 30.23
CA GLU A 192 11.07 14.29 31.60
C GLU A 192 12.37 13.87 32.29
N THR A 193 12.97 12.76 31.85
CA THR A 193 14.24 12.24 32.38
C THR A 193 15.46 12.91 31.76
N GLY A 194 15.27 13.76 30.74
CA GLY A 194 16.34 14.39 29.96
C GLY A 194 16.83 13.55 28.79
N ARG A 195 16.23 12.38 28.54
CA ARG A 195 16.64 11.50 27.44
C ARG A 195 16.17 12.08 26.11
N LEU A 196 17.09 12.11 25.15
CA LEU A 196 16.87 12.59 23.79
C LEU A 196 16.44 11.44 22.87
N HIS A 197 15.37 11.68 22.10
CA HIS A 197 14.77 10.77 21.12
C HIS A 197 14.77 11.47 19.76
N PRO A 198 15.71 11.13 18.85
CA PRO A 198 15.72 11.66 17.48
C PRO A 198 14.44 11.28 16.73
N LEU A 199 13.87 12.23 16.00
CA LEU A 199 12.65 12.03 15.22
C LEU A 199 12.99 11.95 13.72
N ASP A 200 12.34 11.04 13.00
CA ASP A 200 12.51 10.89 11.55
C ASP A 200 11.95 12.11 10.78
N GLY A 201 12.61 12.54 9.69
CA GLY A 201 12.30 13.79 8.97
C GLY A 201 11.29 13.66 7.82
N GLU A 202 11.41 12.62 7.00
CA GLU A 202 10.56 12.42 5.80
C GLU A 202 9.91 11.03 5.76
N GLY A 203 8.94 10.87 4.85
CA GLY A 203 8.27 9.61 4.59
C GLY A 203 7.19 9.22 5.61
N LEU A 204 6.87 7.93 5.69
CA LEU A 204 5.78 7.42 6.54
C LEU A 204 6.06 7.54 8.04
N ASP A 205 7.33 7.61 8.42
CA ASP A 205 7.81 7.71 9.80
C ASP A 205 8.03 9.15 10.28
N ALA A 206 7.79 10.16 9.44
CA ALA A 206 8.01 11.56 9.77
C ALA A 206 7.39 11.97 11.12
N GLY A 207 8.21 12.63 11.94
CA GLY A 207 7.86 13.13 13.27
C GLY A 207 7.76 12.06 14.38
N ARG A 208 8.21 10.82 14.11
CA ARG A 208 8.24 9.70 15.07
C ARG A 208 9.67 9.46 15.56
N ARG A 209 9.83 9.05 16.82
CA ARG A 209 11.12 8.60 17.34
C ARG A 209 11.73 7.44 16.55
N ARG A 210 13.03 7.51 16.32
CA ARG A 210 13.84 6.44 15.72
C ARG A 210 13.93 5.24 16.65
N ILE A 211 13.48 4.09 16.17
CA ILE A 211 13.64 2.79 16.82
C ILE A 211 14.53 1.94 15.91
N GLU A 212 15.80 1.80 16.29
CA GLU A 212 16.79 1.07 15.49
C GLU A 212 16.39 -0.39 15.29
N ARG A 213 15.96 -1.02 16.40
CA ARG A 213 15.52 -2.40 16.49
C ARG A 213 14.28 -2.53 17.36
N LEU A 214 13.27 -3.20 16.84
CA LEU A 214 12.08 -3.60 17.59
C LEU A 214 12.36 -4.93 18.31
N ASP A 215 12.96 -4.84 19.50
CA ASP A 215 13.29 -6.00 20.34
C ASP A 215 12.27 -6.23 21.47
N GLY A 216 12.51 -7.26 22.28
CA GLY A 216 11.61 -7.64 23.36
C GLY A 216 11.48 -6.60 24.47
N GLY A 217 12.49 -5.73 24.65
CA GLY A 217 12.46 -4.64 25.63
C GLY A 217 11.55 -3.52 25.16
N VAL A 218 11.71 -3.08 23.90
CA VAL A 218 10.84 -2.06 23.28
C VAL A 218 9.40 -2.54 23.23
N VAL A 219 9.16 -3.78 22.80
CA VAL A 219 7.80 -4.35 22.76
C VAL A 219 7.21 -4.44 24.17
N LEU A 220 7.97 -4.84 25.18
CA LEU A 220 7.47 -4.88 26.56
C LEU A 220 7.10 -3.48 27.08
N SER A 221 7.84 -2.43 26.69
CA SER A 221 7.47 -1.05 27.02
C SER A 221 6.12 -0.68 26.40
N LEU A 222 5.93 -0.93 25.10
CA LEU A 222 4.66 -0.68 24.41
C LEU A 222 3.49 -1.39 25.08
N LEU A 223 3.68 -2.65 25.49
CA LEU A 223 2.67 -3.44 26.19
C LEU A 223 2.34 -2.85 27.56
N ARG A 224 3.34 -2.38 28.32
CA ARG A 224 3.12 -1.71 29.60
C ARG A 224 2.35 -0.40 29.42
N ASP A 225 2.75 0.42 28.46
CA ASP A 225 2.14 1.73 28.22
C ASP A 225 0.67 1.60 27.79
N SER A 226 0.40 0.73 26.82
CA SER A 226 -0.95 0.55 26.27
C SER A 226 -1.90 -0.20 27.19
N SER A 227 -1.43 -1.21 27.93
CA SER A 227 -2.25 -1.86 28.96
C SER A 227 -2.51 -0.97 30.17
N ALA A 228 -1.54 -0.14 30.57
CA ALA A 228 -1.77 0.89 31.59
C ALA A 228 -2.79 1.94 31.12
N TYR A 229 -2.79 2.32 29.83
CA TYR A 229 -3.84 3.17 29.27
C TYR A 229 -5.22 2.52 29.38
N LEU A 230 -5.36 1.25 28.97
CA LEU A 230 -6.63 0.53 29.06
C LEU A 230 -7.10 0.38 30.51
N ALA A 231 -6.20 0.08 31.45
CA ALA A 231 -6.53 0.01 32.88
C ALA A 231 -7.11 1.31 33.42
N ARG A 232 -6.62 2.47 32.96
CA ARG A 232 -7.19 3.79 33.30
C ARG A 232 -8.57 4.05 32.70
N GLN A 233 -8.96 3.29 31.68
CA GLN A 233 -10.30 3.39 31.10
C GLN A 233 -11.34 2.59 31.88
N VAL A 234 -10.95 1.72 32.82
CA VAL A 234 -11.89 0.93 33.61
C VAL A 234 -12.33 1.70 34.86
N ASN A 235 -13.60 2.08 34.90
CA ASN A 235 -14.24 2.75 36.03
C ASN A 235 -14.28 1.85 37.28
N GLU A 236 -14.71 2.42 38.41
CA GLU A 236 -14.85 1.69 39.67
C GLU A 236 -15.90 0.58 39.62
N ASP A 237 -16.97 0.75 38.84
CA ASP A 237 -18.00 -0.26 38.61
C ASP A 237 -17.55 -1.37 37.62
N GLY A 238 -16.39 -1.20 36.99
CA GLY A 238 -15.86 -2.10 35.97
C GLY A 238 -16.27 -1.75 34.53
N SER A 239 -17.12 -0.75 34.31
CA SER A 239 -17.44 -0.29 32.96
C SER A 239 -16.25 0.45 32.32
N PHE A 240 -16.16 0.45 30.99
CA PHE A 240 -15.13 1.21 30.28
C PHE A 240 -15.56 2.65 29.96
N ILE A 241 -14.61 3.57 30.06
CA ILE A 241 -14.58 4.77 29.23
C ILE A 241 -14.18 4.33 27.82
N TYR A 242 -15.13 4.39 26.89
CA TYR A 242 -14.98 3.75 25.57
C TYR A 242 -13.84 4.36 24.71
N GLY A 243 -13.57 5.65 24.88
CA GLY A 243 -12.49 6.32 24.17
C GLY A 243 -12.68 7.83 24.03
N TYR A 244 -11.78 8.45 23.28
CA TYR A 244 -11.70 9.89 23.09
C TYR A 244 -11.38 10.30 21.65
N HIS A 245 -11.98 11.40 21.22
CA HIS A 245 -11.49 12.20 20.09
C HIS A 245 -10.34 13.10 20.57
N ALA A 246 -9.10 12.60 20.47
CA ALA A 246 -7.91 13.19 21.08
C ALA A 246 -7.67 14.67 20.71
N CYS A 247 -7.95 15.06 19.47
CA CYS A 247 -7.81 16.44 19.00
C CYS A 247 -8.65 17.45 19.82
N PHE A 248 -9.79 17.02 20.38
CA PHE A 248 -10.74 17.92 21.05
C PHE A 248 -11.00 17.56 22.50
N ASP A 249 -10.41 16.47 22.99
CA ASP A 249 -10.68 15.91 24.32
C ASP A 249 -12.15 15.55 24.57
N ARG A 250 -12.87 15.14 23.52
CA ARG A 250 -14.27 14.72 23.64
C ARG A 250 -14.39 13.22 23.84
N ARG A 251 -15.16 12.81 24.85
CA ARG A 251 -15.48 11.41 25.11
C ARG A 251 -16.35 10.83 24.00
N ILE A 252 -16.19 9.55 23.72
CA ILE A 252 -17.07 8.79 22.83
C ILE A 252 -18.23 8.23 23.67
N GLU A 253 -19.46 8.58 23.32
CA GLU A 253 -20.66 8.30 24.13
C GLU A 253 -21.26 6.90 23.91
N ALA A 254 -20.88 6.21 22.83
CA ALA A 254 -21.34 4.85 22.57
C ALA A 254 -20.67 3.84 23.51
N TYR A 255 -21.46 2.89 24.01
CA TYR A 255 -20.96 1.72 24.73
C TYR A 255 -21.27 0.47 23.93
N ASN A 256 -20.29 -0.41 23.79
CA ASN A 256 -20.42 -1.66 23.03
C ASN A 256 -19.96 -2.81 23.93
N ALA A 257 -20.89 -3.71 24.28
CA ALA A 257 -20.65 -4.81 25.19
C ALA A 257 -19.64 -5.83 24.61
N LEU A 258 -19.70 -6.10 23.30
CA LEU A 258 -18.72 -6.96 22.63
C LEU A 258 -17.31 -6.41 22.83
N ARG A 259 -17.12 -5.09 22.68
CA ARG A 259 -15.81 -4.45 22.86
C ARG A 259 -15.34 -4.39 24.30
N HIS A 260 -16.26 -4.33 25.27
CA HIS A 260 -15.90 -4.55 26.67
C HIS A 260 -15.19 -5.91 26.84
N ALA A 261 -15.78 -6.97 26.31
CA ALA A 261 -15.28 -8.32 26.45
C ALA A 261 -13.95 -8.54 25.71
N SER A 262 -13.85 -8.12 24.44
CA SER A 262 -12.61 -8.26 23.65
C SER A 262 -11.44 -7.45 24.24
N THR A 263 -11.72 -6.24 24.76
CA THR A 263 -10.66 -5.41 25.36
C THR A 263 -10.19 -6.05 26.67
N THR A 264 -11.12 -6.60 27.45
CA THR A 264 -10.79 -7.33 28.69
C THR A 264 -9.93 -8.56 28.38
N TYR A 265 -10.24 -9.30 27.32
CA TYR A 265 -9.40 -10.41 26.83
C TYR A 265 -7.96 -9.94 26.53
N ALA A 266 -7.79 -8.88 25.73
CA ALA A 266 -6.47 -8.35 25.39
C ALA A 266 -5.69 -7.83 26.62
N MET A 267 -6.40 -7.23 27.59
CA MET A 267 -5.80 -6.82 28.87
C MET A 267 -5.25 -8.03 29.65
N ILE A 268 -5.94 -9.17 29.64
CA ILE A 268 -5.46 -10.40 30.29
C ILE A 268 -4.22 -10.95 29.58
N GLU A 269 -4.18 -10.92 28.24
CA GLU A 269 -2.97 -11.27 27.47
C GLU A 269 -1.78 -10.39 27.87
N ALA A 270 -2.01 -9.10 28.03
CA ALA A 270 -0.97 -8.18 28.50
C ALA A 270 -0.57 -8.44 29.97
N TRP A 271 -1.52 -8.78 30.83
CA TRP A 271 -1.23 -9.11 32.23
C TRP A 271 -0.37 -10.36 32.37
N GLU A 272 -0.64 -11.41 31.58
CA GLU A 272 0.16 -12.65 31.54
C GLU A 272 1.65 -12.38 31.28
N VAL A 273 1.96 -11.31 30.53
CA VAL A 273 3.35 -10.97 30.21
C VAL A 273 3.94 -9.85 31.07
N THR A 274 3.12 -8.90 31.55
CA THR A 274 3.58 -7.73 32.33
C THR A 274 3.57 -7.97 33.83
N HIS A 275 2.67 -8.84 34.32
CA HIS A 275 2.41 -9.09 35.73
C HIS A 275 2.04 -7.83 36.54
N ASP A 276 1.50 -6.79 35.90
CA ASP A 276 1.14 -5.54 36.57
C ASP A 276 -0.09 -5.72 37.49
N PRO A 277 0.04 -5.48 38.81
CA PRO A 277 -1.08 -5.62 39.74
C PRO A 277 -2.20 -4.61 39.52
N LYS A 278 -1.91 -3.39 39.02
CA LYS A 278 -2.93 -2.39 38.72
C LYS A 278 -3.78 -2.82 37.53
N LEU A 279 -3.13 -3.37 36.50
CA LEU A 279 -3.81 -3.95 35.35
C LEU A 279 -4.72 -5.11 35.78
N LYS A 280 -4.21 -6.02 36.61
CA LYS A 280 -5.01 -7.11 37.19
C LYS A 280 -6.26 -6.60 37.90
N GLY A 281 -6.11 -5.60 38.76
CA GLY A 281 -7.25 -5.00 39.47
C GLY A 281 -8.30 -4.41 38.53
N ALA A 282 -7.89 -3.80 37.42
CA ALA A 282 -8.80 -3.29 36.39
C ALA A 282 -9.51 -4.45 35.64
N ILE A 283 -8.78 -5.48 35.25
CA ILE A 283 -9.33 -6.70 34.62
C ILE A 283 -10.41 -7.32 35.50
N GLU A 284 -10.16 -7.48 36.80
CA GLU A 284 -11.11 -8.12 37.72
C GLU A 284 -12.40 -7.31 37.87
N ARG A 285 -12.33 -5.98 37.84
CA ARG A 285 -13.54 -5.13 37.81
C ARG A 285 -14.29 -5.27 36.49
N ALA A 286 -13.58 -5.23 35.36
CA ALA A 286 -14.18 -5.40 34.04
C ALA A 286 -14.88 -6.76 33.91
N LEU A 287 -14.23 -7.85 34.31
CA LEU A 287 -14.84 -9.19 34.29
C LEU A 287 -16.09 -9.29 35.18
N LYS A 288 -16.09 -8.67 36.36
CA LYS A 288 -17.29 -8.60 37.22
C LYS A 288 -18.43 -7.85 36.55
N TYR A 289 -18.14 -6.73 35.89
CA TYR A 289 -19.13 -5.97 35.14
C TYR A 289 -19.67 -6.79 33.95
N LEU A 290 -18.78 -7.42 33.17
CA LEU A 290 -19.14 -8.31 32.07
C LEU A 290 -20.08 -9.42 32.53
N ALA A 291 -19.69 -10.18 33.55
CA ALA A 291 -20.43 -11.34 34.03
C ALA A 291 -21.73 -10.99 34.75
N GLY A 292 -21.72 -9.93 35.57
CA GLY A 292 -22.88 -9.54 36.40
C GLY A 292 -23.86 -8.59 35.72
N THR A 293 -23.40 -7.80 34.76
CA THR A 293 -24.21 -6.72 34.15
C THR A 293 -24.53 -6.98 32.69
N LEU A 294 -23.53 -7.33 31.87
CA LEU A 294 -23.69 -7.42 30.41
C LEU A 294 -24.17 -8.80 29.94
N VAL A 295 -23.78 -9.87 30.64
CA VAL A 295 -24.25 -11.22 30.34
C VAL A 295 -25.55 -11.50 31.07
N LYS A 296 -26.58 -11.95 30.34
CA LYS A 296 -27.92 -12.26 30.85
C LYS A 296 -28.27 -13.74 30.64
N PRO A 297 -28.90 -14.40 31.62
CA PRO A 297 -29.40 -15.77 31.44
C PRO A 297 -30.62 -15.78 30.50
N ALA A 298 -30.82 -16.90 29.80
CA ALA A 298 -31.99 -17.16 28.98
C ALA A 298 -32.27 -18.67 28.89
N SER A 299 -33.53 -19.07 28.85
CA SER A 299 -33.94 -20.47 28.63
C SER A 299 -34.13 -20.73 27.13
N LEU A 300 -33.53 -21.80 26.61
CA LEU A 300 -33.64 -22.21 25.22
C LEU A 300 -34.95 -22.98 24.96
N PRO A 301 -35.42 -23.10 23.70
CA PRO A 301 -36.65 -23.83 23.37
C PRO A 301 -36.68 -25.30 23.75
N ASP A 302 -35.51 -25.93 23.91
CA ASP A 302 -35.34 -27.32 24.35
C ASP A 302 -35.28 -27.47 25.89
N GLY A 303 -35.41 -26.37 26.63
CA GLY A 303 -35.34 -26.32 28.09
C GLY A 303 -33.93 -26.22 28.66
N GLU A 304 -32.88 -26.15 27.82
CA GLU A 304 -31.53 -25.89 28.32
C GLU A 304 -31.36 -24.44 28.79
N GLU A 305 -30.66 -24.24 29.90
CA GLU A 305 -30.25 -22.92 30.37
C GLU A 305 -29.00 -22.44 29.60
N ALA A 306 -29.11 -21.25 29.00
CA ALA A 306 -28.05 -20.55 28.28
C ALA A 306 -27.82 -19.14 28.85
N ALA A 307 -26.81 -18.47 28.33
CA ALA A 307 -26.57 -17.06 28.62
C ALA A 307 -26.13 -16.33 27.35
N PHE A 308 -26.37 -15.03 27.29
CA PHE A 308 -26.00 -14.19 26.17
C PHE A 308 -25.40 -12.88 26.63
N LEU A 309 -24.39 -12.39 25.91
CA LEU A 309 -23.95 -11.01 26.02
C LEU A 309 -24.96 -10.12 25.32
N VAL A 310 -25.62 -9.24 26.07
CA VAL A 310 -26.71 -8.39 25.58
C VAL A 310 -26.23 -6.95 25.46
N GLU A 311 -26.42 -6.37 24.28
CA GLU A 311 -26.13 -4.97 24.00
C GLU A 311 -27.21 -4.04 24.56
N ALA A 312 -26.93 -2.74 24.64
CA ALA A 312 -27.86 -1.75 25.20
C ALA A 312 -29.20 -1.66 24.44
N ASP A 313 -29.22 -2.03 23.17
CA ASP A 313 -30.40 -2.08 22.30
C ASP A 313 -31.09 -3.46 22.30
N ASN A 314 -30.77 -4.31 23.28
CA ASN A 314 -31.24 -5.69 23.41
C ASN A 314 -30.86 -6.60 22.24
N GLU A 315 -29.81 -6.27 21.48
CA GLU A 315 -29.22 -7.20 20.52
C GLU A 315 -28.29 -8.20 21.19
N ILE A 316 -28.37 -9.46 20.73
CA ILE A 316 -27.36 -10.48 20.98
C ILE A 316 -26.55 -10.63 19.71
N LYS A 317 -25.24 -10.37 19.80
CA LYS A 317 -24.31 -10.56 18.68
C LYS A 317 -23.52 -11.85 18.92
N LEU A 318 -23.46 -12.72 17.90
CA LEU A 318 -22.69 -13.98 17.93
C LEU A 318 -21.27 -13.76 18.46
N GLY A 319 -20.56 -12.80 17.85
CA GLY A 319 -19.20 -12.43 18.24
C GLY A 319 -19.07 -11.97 19.69
N GLY A 320 -20.09 -11.29 20.22
CA GLY A 320 -20.15 -10.84 21.61
C GLY A 320 -20.10 -11.98 22.60
N ASN A 321 -20.92 -13.01 22.41
CA ASN A 321 -20.89 -14.21 23.24
C ASN A 321 -19.52 -14.88 23.19
N ALA A 322 -18.92 -14.92 22.00
CA ALA A 322 -17.65 -15.57 21.77
C ALA A 322 -16.48 -14.88 22.48
N VAL A 323 -16.34 -13.56 22.32
CA VAL A 323 -15.27 -12.82 22.98
C VAL A 323 -15.47 -12.74 24.51
N ALA A 324 -16.72 -12.83 24.99
CA ALA A 324 -16.98 -13.01 26.42
C ALA A 324 -16.42 -14.35 26.94
N ILE A 325 -16.64 -15.46 26.22
CA ILE A 325 -16.02 -16.75 26.54
C ILE A 325 -14.49 -16.62 26.53
N LEU A 326 -13.90 -15.97 25.52
CA LEU A 326 -12.45 -15.77 25.43
C LEU A 326 -11.90 -15.06 26.67
N ALA A 327 -12.52 -13.95 27.10
CA ALA A 327 -12.08 -13.21 28.28
C ALA A 327 -12.16 -14.05 29.56
N LEU A 328 -13.29 -14.75 29.78
CA LEU A 328 -13.48 -15.61 30.95
C LEU A 328 -12.47 -16.76 30.98
N VAL A 329 -12.35 -17.50 29.87
CA VAL A 329 -11.43 -18.65 29.75
C VAL A 329 -9.98 -18.24 29.90
N LYS A 330 -9.57 -17.12 29.27
CA LYS A 330 -8.19 -16.63 29.37
C LYS A 330 -7.86 -16.23 30.80
N TYR A 331 -8.76 -15.54 31.51
CA TYR A 331 -8.54 -15.19 32.92
C TYR A 331 -8.43 -16.44 33.80
N MET A 332 -9.32 -17.42 33.63
CA MET A 332 -9.27 -18.67 34.40
C MET A 332 -7.96 -19.42 34.16
N THR A 333 -7.50 -19.46 32.90
CA THR A 333 -6.23 -20.11 32.52
C THR A 333 -5.02 -19.41 33.16
N VAL A 334 -4.95 -18.08 33.13
CA VAL A 334 -3.80 -17.31 33.63
C VAL A 334 -3.80 -17.20 35.15
N SER A 335 -4.97 -17.09 35.77
CA SER A 335 -5.10 -16.93 37.23
C SER A 335 -5.17 -18.24 38.02
N GLY A 336 -5.50 -19.35 37.36
CA GLY A 336 -5.77 -20.65 38.00
C GLY A 336 -7.11 -20.71 38.75
N LYS A 337 -7.97 -19.70 38.63
CA LYS A 337 -9.33 -19.70 39.19
C LYS A 337 -10.33 -20.31 38.21
N ASP A 338 -11.45 -20.83 38.72
CA ASP A 338 -12.48 -21.50 37.90
C ASP A 338 -13.91 -20.92 38.12
N GLU A 339 -13.99 -19.72 38.70
CA GLU A 339 -15.24 -19.11 39.19
C GLU A 339 -16.28 -18.80 38.08
N TRP A 340 -15.85 -18.69 36.83
CA TRP A 340 -16.72 -18.35 35.69
C TRP A 340 -16.98 -19.49 34.71
N ARG A 341 -16.55 -20.73 35.04
CA ARG A 341 -16.69 -21.89 34.16
C ARG A 341 -18.12 -22.13 33.72
N ALA A 342 -19.03 -22.19 34.68
CA ALA A 342 -20.45 -22.42 34.42
C ALA A 342 -21.08 -21.33 33.55
N LEU A 343 -20.63 -20.08 33.68
CA LEU A 343 -21.09 -18.97 32.84
C LEU A 343 -20.57 -19.10 31.40
N ALA A 344 -19.30 -19.47 31.23
CA ALA A 344 -18.70 -19.68 29.92
C ALA A 344 -19.37 -20.84 29.15
N GLU A 345 -19.72 -21.92 29.85
CA GLU A 345 -20.50 -23.04 29.28
C GLU A 345 -21.92 -22.62 28.86
N ARG A 346 -22.60 -21.79 29.66
CA ARG A 346 -23.92 -21.23 29.30
C ARG A 346 -23.85 -20.32 28.08
N LEU A 347 -22.82 -19.49 27.95
CA LEU A 347 -22.55 -18.69 26.76
C LEU A 347 -22.29 -19.58 25.53
N ALA A 348 -21.55 -20.68 25.70
CA ALA A 348 -21.27 -21.64 24.64
C ALA A 348 -22.54 -22.37 24.15
N ARG A 349 -23.47 -22.71 25.06
CA ARG A 349 -24.81 -23.21 24.69
C ARG A 349 -25.58 -22.17 23.88
N GLY A 350 -25.48 -20.89 24.24
CA GLY A 350 -26.03 -19.78 23.45
C GLY A 350 -25.46 -19.73 22.02
N ILE A 351 -24.14 -19.86 21.86
CA ILE A 351 -23.51 -19.94 20.54
C ILE A 351 -23.99 -21.18 19.76
N ARG A 352 -24.10 -22.33 20.42
CA ARG A 352 -24.58 -23.58 19.80
C ARG A 352 -26.03 -23.44 19.32
N HIS A 353 -26.89 -22.75 20.08
CA HIS A 353 -28.26 -22.42 19.66
C HIS A 353 -28.29 -21.54 18.41
N MET A 354 -27.29 -20.67 18.24
CA MET A 354 -27.13 -19.83 17.05
C MET A 354 -26.55 -20.59 15.85
N GLN A 355 -26.13 -21.86 15.99
CA GLN A 355 -25.61 -22.67 14.90
C GLN A 355 -26.70 -23.51 14.25
N ASP A 356 -26.76 -23.48 12.92
CA ASP A 356 -27.61 -24.39 12.15
C ASP A 356 -27.05 -25.82 12.22
N SER A 357 -27.84 -26.72 12.80
CA SER A 357 -27.45 -28.10 13.05
C SER A 357 -27.36 -28.97 11.79
N ARG A 358 -27.68 -28.46 10.60
CA ARG A 358 -27.52 -29.20 9.33
C ARG A 358 -26.30 -28.72 8.57
N THR A 359 -26.09 -27.41 8.52
CA THR A 359 -25.11 -26.77 7.64
C THR A 359 -23.85 -26.31 8.35
N GLY A 360 -23.88 -26.17 9.68
CA GLY A 360 -22.77 -25.62 10.47
C GLY A 360 -22.65 -24.09 10.44
N ALA A 361 -23.46 -23.40 9.64
CA ALA A 361 -23.50 -21.94 9.55
C ALA A 361 -24.07 -21.32 10.83
N PHE A 362 -23.70 -20.08 11.14
CA PHE A 362 -24.26 -19.37 12.29
C PHE A 362 -25.28 -18.30 11.89
N VAL A 363 -26.20 -18.02 12.82
CA VAL A 363 -26.99 -16.78 12.85
C VAL A 363 -26.19 -15.72 13.62
N HIS A 364 -26.09 -14.51 13.08
CA HIS A 364 -25.20 -13.50 13.63
C HIS A 364 -25.85 -12.63 14.72
N VAL A 365 -27.16 -12.38 14.63
CA VAL A 365 -27.86 -11.49 15.56
C VAL A 365 -29.24 -12.03 15.94
N LEU A 366 -29.49 -12.12 17.25
CA LEU A 366 -30.81 -12.40 17.84
C LEU A 366 -31.33 -11.18 18.61
N ASN A 367 -32.64 -11.14 18.84
CA ASN A 367 -33.25 -10.24 19.82
C ASN A 367 -33.22 -10.88 21.22
N PHE A 368 -33.04 -10.07 22.25
CA PHE A 368 -33.27 -10.46 23.64
C PHE A 368 -34.58 -9.82 24.15
N PRO A 369 -35.41 -10.51 24.94
CA PRO A 369 -35.21 -11.86 25.50
C PRO A 369 -35.79 -13.01 24.68
N ASP A 370 -36.53 -12.75 23.60
CA ASP A 370 -37.30 -13.78 22.87
C ASP A 370 -36.46 -14.70 21.96
N LEU A 371 -35.17 -14.37 21.76
CA LEU A 371 -34.22 -15.09 20.92
C LEU A 371 -34.63 -15.19 19.44
N ALA A 372 -35.56 -14.34 18.99
CA ALA A 372 -35.95 -14.28 17.59
C ALA A 372 -34.77 -13.84 16.72
N ILE A 373 -34.63 -14.44 15.53
CA ILE A 373 -33.59 -14.08 14.58
C ILE A 373 -33.83 -12.64 14.09
N LYS A 374 -32.93 -11.72 14.48
CA LYS A 374 -32.95 -10.34 14.00
C LYS A 374 -32.23 -10.21 12.67
N GLN A 375 -31.06 -10.83 12.55
CA GLN A 375 -30.25 -10.77 11.34
C GLN A 375 -29.41 -12.03 11.20
N ARG A 376 -29.62 -12.77 10.10
CA ARG A 376 -28.88 -14.02 9.83
C ARG A 376 -27.40 -13.79 9.64
N TYR A 377 -27.02 -12.76 8.88
CA TYR A 377 -25.63 -12.43 8.59
C TYR A 377 -25.38 -10.94 8.79
N ARG A 378 -24.33 -10.58 9.55
CA ARG A 378 -23.90 -9.19 9.76
C ARG A 378 -22.45 -8.93 9.37
N THR A 379 -21.55 -9.83 9.74
CA THR A 379 -20.12 -9.70 9.46
C THR A 379 -19.44 -11.05 9.62
N ILE A 380 -18.54 -11.40 8.69
CA ILE A 380 -17.81 -12.67 8.68
C ILE A 380 -17.01 -12.93 9.96
N TYR A 381 -16.52 -11.87 10.61
CA TYR A 381 -15.68 -11.98 11.82
C TYR A 381 -16.36 -12.72 12.97
N TYR A 382 -17.69 -12.63 13.08
CA TYR A 382 -18.42 -13.25 14.19
C TYR A 382 -18.34 -14.77 14.20
N GLU A 383 -18.27 -15.40 13.03
CA GLU A 383 -18.18 -16.84 12.93
C GLU A 383 -16.78 -17.34 13.35
N GLY A 384 -15.74 -16.61 12.97
CA GLY A 384 -14.37 -16.85 13.43
C GLY A 384 -14.20 -16.66 14.93
N GLU A 385 -14.78 -15.59 15.49
CA GLU A 385 -14.82 -15.33 16.94
C GLU A 385 -15.52 -16.48 17.66
N ALA A 386 -16.71 -16.89 17.21
CA ALA A 386 -17.48 -17.99 17.81
C ALA A 386 -16.72 -19.30 17.83
N ALA A 387 -16.15 -19.71 16.70
CA ALA A 387 -15.35 -20.93 16.62
C ALA A 387 -14.13 -20.86 17.55
N PHE A 388 -13.42 -19.73 17.59
CA PHE A 388 -12.26 -19.54 18.46
C PHE A 388 -12.64 -19.59 19.96
N GLY A 389 -13.72 -18.91 20.35
CA GLY A 389 -14.25 -18.94 21.71
C GLY A 389 -14.57 -20.35 22.20
N LEU A 390 -15.25 -21.13 21.36
CA LEU A 390 -15.57 -22.54 21.64
C LEU A 390 -14.31 -23.41 21.72
N MET A 391 -13.32 -23.22 20.85
CA MET A 391 -12.04 -23.94 20.93
C MET A 391 -11.28 -23.66 22.22
N ARG A 392 -11.25 -22.40 22.66
CA ARG A 392 -10.60 -22.04 23.93
C ARG A 392 -11.33 -22.65 25.12
N LEU A 393 -12.67 -22.66 25.11
CA LEU A 393 -13.45 -23.34 26.14
C LEU A 393 -13.22 -24.85 26.12
N TYR A 394 -13.15 -25.48 24.95
CA TYR A 394 -12.79 -26.90 24.82
C TYR A 394 -11.43 -27.19 25.46
N GLY A 395 -10.41 -26.37 25.19
CA GLY A 395 -9.09 -26.54 25.79
C GLY A 395 -9.07 -26.48 27.33
N LEU A 396 -10.02 -25.75 27.93
CA LEU A 396 -10.21 -25.71 29.39
C LEU A 396 -11.05 -26.89 29.91
N THR A 397 -12.09 -27.28 29.17
CA THR A 397 -13.14 -28.18 29.67
C THR A 397 -12.99 -29.64 29.29
N GLY A 398 -12.39 -29.91 28.13
CA GLY A 398 -12.35 -31.24 27.51
C GLY A 398 -13.70 -31.75 26.99
N ASP A 399 -14.77 -30.94 27.03
CA ASP A 399 -16.10 -31.37 26.61
C ASP A 399 -16.19 -31.45 25.08
N ALA A 400 -16.34 -32.68 24.57
CA ALA A 400 -16.35 -32.99 23.15
C ALA A 400 -17.45 -32.25 22.36
N ILE A 401 -18.51 -31.78 23.02
CA ILE A 401 -19.59 -31.06 22.33
C ILE A 401 -19.09 -29.74 21.71
N TRP A 402 -18.15 -29.06 22.36
CA TRP A 402 -17.58 -27.80 21.85
C TRP A 402 -16.70 -28.04 20.64
N LEU A 403 -15.87 -29.09 20.69
CA LEU A 403 -15.04 -29.48 19.55
C LEU A 403 -15.90 -29.90 18.35
N ALA A 404 -16.93 -30.72 18.56
CA ALA A 404 -17.85 -31.13 17.50
C ALA A 404 -18.58 -29.93 16.86
N THR A 405 -18.96 -28.93 17.67
CA THR A 405 -19.57 -27.68 17.19
C THR A 405 -18.62 -26.90 16.29
N VAL A 406 -17.33 -26.85 16.65
CA VAL A 406 -16.28 -26.18 15.84
C VAL A 406 -15.96 -26.96 14.57
N GLU A 407 -15.81 -28.29 14.64
CA GLU A 407 -15.55 -29.13 13.46
C GLU A 407 -16.65 -28.93 12.40
N LYS A 408 -17.91 -28.89 12.84
CA LYS A 408 -19.06 -28.61 11.98
C LYS A 408 -19.04 -27.19 11.38
N ALA A 409 -18.63 -26.19 12.17
CA ALA A 409 -18.42 -24.83 11.67
C ALA A 409 -17.31 -24.81 10.61
N PHE A 410 -16.22 -25.55 10.82
CA PHE A 410 -15.11 -25.62 9.87
C PHE A 410 -15.46 -26.37 8.59
N GLU A 411 -16.34 -27.37 8.62
CA GLU A 411 -16.91 -27.96 7.41
C GLU A 411 -17.62 -26.90 6.57
N HIS A 412 -18.42 -26.04 7.21
CA HIS A 412 -19.05 -24.90 6.57
C HIS A 412 -18.02 -23.91 6.02
N PHE A 413 -17.06 -23.49 6.84
CA PHE A 413 -16.04 -22.49 6.47
C PHE A 413 -15.16 -22.97 5.31
N ILE A 414 -14.82 -24.25 5.28
CA ILE A 414 -14.06 -24.86 4.20
C ILE A 414 -14.91 -24.90 2.93
N ALA A 415 -16.17 -25.35 3.03
CA ALA A 415 -17.08 -25.42 1.88
C ALA A 415 -17.38 -24.04 1.26
N LYS A 416 -17.30 -22.97 2.05
CA LYS A 416 -17.53 -21.57 1.64
C LYS A 416 -16.25 -20.77 1.36
N ASP A 417 -15.08 -21.40 1.36
CA ASP A 417 -13.78 -20.75 1.16
C ASP A 417 -13.53 -19.53 2.09
N HIS A 418 -13.97 -19.58 3.36
CA HIS A 418 -13.92 -18.42 4.27
C HIS A 418 -12.50 -17.83 4.47
N TRP A 419 -11.44 -18.60 4.20
CA TRP A 419 -10.06 -18.12 4.22
C TRP A 419 -9.79 -16.94 3.25
N LYS A 420 -10.63 -16.71 2.24
CA LYS A 420 -10.51 -15.56 1.32
C LYS A 420 -10.76 -14.21 2.00
N HIS A 421 -11.37 -14.21 3.19
CA HIS A 421 -11.61 -12.99 3.96
C HIS A 421 -10.38 -12.54 4.76
N HIS A 422 -9.30 -13.34 4.81
CA HIS A 422 -8.06 -13.03 5.50
C HIS A 422 -8.29 -12.65 6.97
N ASP A 423 -9.11 -13.44 7.66
CA ASP A 423 -9.55 -13.16 9.02
C ASP A 423 -8.57 -13.73 10.05
N HIS A 424 -8.06 -12.86 10.92
CA HIS A 424 -7.26 -13.21 12.07
C HIS A 424 -7.98 -14.14 13.08
N TRP A 425 -9.29 -14.00 13.29
CA TRP A 425 -10.04 -14.85 14.23
C TRP A 425 -10.09 -16.30 13.76
N LEU A 426 -10.34 -16.52 12.47
CA LEU A 426 -10.20 -17.84 11.85
C LEU A 426 -8.77 -18.36 11.96
N GLY A 427 -7.76 -17.49 11.79
CA GLY A 427 -6.36 -17.84 12.02
C GLY A 427 -6.10 -18.35 13.45
N TYR A 428 -6.60 -17.64 14.46
CA TYR A 428 -6.52 -18.07 15.86
C TYR A 428 -7.23 -19.40 16.09
N CYS A 429 -8.45 -19.55 15.56
CA CYS A 429 -9.22 -20.76 15.73
C CYS A 429 -8.55 -21.98 15.11
N VAL A 430 -8.05 -21.87 13.87
CA VAL A 430 -7.35 -22.98 13.20
C VAL A 430 -6.10 -23.39 13.98
N ASN A 431 -5.38 -22.42 14.53
CA ASN A 431 -4.20 -22.69 15.33
C ASN A 431 -4.52 -23.52 16.58
N GLU A 432 -5.66 -23.26 17.24
CA GLU A 432 -6.14 -24.08 18.37
C GLU A 432 -6.70 -25.43 17.90
N LEU A 433 -7.52 -25.44 16.85
CA LEU A 433 -8.17 -26.65 16.32
C LEU A 433 -7.13 -27.71 15.94
N THR A 434 -6.05 -27.29 15.28
CA THR A 434 -4.97 -28.19 14.84
C THR A 434 -4.15 -28.79 16.00
N LEU A 435 -4.29 -28.32 17.25
CA LEU A 435 -3.72 -29.00 18.42
C LEU A 435 -4.45 -30.31 18.76
N TYR A 436 -5.75 -30.37 18.47
CA TYR A 436 -6.63 -31.48 18.86
C TYR A 436 -7.11 -32.32 17.66
N ARG A 437 -7.09 -31.73 16.47
CA ARG A 437 -7.44 -32.34 15.18
C ARG A 437 -6.39 -31.97 14.13
N PRO A 438 -5.25 -32.66 14.08
CA PRO A 438 -4.15 -32.32 13.17
C PRO A 438 -4.41 -32.81 11.73
N GLU A 439 -5.58 -32.49 11.18
CA GLU A 439 -5.94 -32.87 9.82
C GLU A 439 -5.38 -31.86 8.80
N GLU A 440 -4.88 -32.38 7.68
CA GLU A 440 -4.27 -31.57 6.61
C GLU A 440 -5.18 -30.43 6.11
N ARG A 441 -6.51 -30.66 6.05
CA ARG A 441 -7.48 -29.66 5.59
C ARG A 441 -7.45 -28.37 6.40
N TYR A 442 -7.21 -28.45 7.71
CA TYR A 442 -7.15 -27.28 8.59
C TYR A 442 -5.83 -26.52 8.42
N PHE A 443 -4.71 -27.23 8.30
CA PHE A 443 -3.41 -26.59 7.99
C PHE A 443 -3.43 -25.87 6.64
N ARG A 444 -4.03 -26.49 5.63
CA ARG A 444 -4.21 -25.89 4.30
C ARG A 444 -5.13 -24.66 4.36
N PHE A 445 -6.19 -24.69 5.18
CA PHE A 445 -7.02 -23.51 5.45
C PHE A 445 -6.19 -22.36 6.00
N ALA A 446 -5.36 -22.59 7.02
CA ALA A 446 -4.50 -21.55 7.60
C ALA A 446 -3.52 -20.95 6.60
N ILE A 447 -2.90 -21.78 5.74
CA ILE A 447 -1.99 -21.28 4.69
C ILE A 447 -2.76 -20.41 3.69
N ARG A 448 -3.92 -20.88 3.20
CA ARG A 448 -4.74 -20.14 2.24
C ARG A 448 -5.27 -18.82 2.81
N ASN A 449 -5.45 -18.74 4.13
CA ASN A 449 -5.86 -17.51 4.82
C ASN A 449 -4.82 -16.38 4.71
N ILE A 450 -3.56 -16.68 4.36
CA ILE A 450 -2.49 -15.67 4.31
C ILE A 450 -1.65 -15.66 3.03
N ALA A 451 -1.48 -16.78 2.33
CA ALA A 451 -0.53 -16.93 1.23
C ALA A 451 -0.76 -15.93 0.09
N GLY A 452 -2.03 -15.66 -0.26
CA GLY A 452 -2.41 -14.69 -1.30
C GLY A 452 -2.46 -13.23 -0.85
N TYR A 453 -2.14 -12.94 0.42
CA TYR A 453 -2.35 -11.63 1.04
C TYR A 453 -1.07 -10.94 1.50
N LEU A 454 0.09 -11.56 1.28
CA LEU A 454 1.39 -11.08 1.75
C LEU A 454 1.77 -9.71 1.17
N ASP A 455 1.54 -9.50 -0.13
CA ASP A 455 1.82 -8.20 -0.78
C ASP A 455 0.96 -7.08 -0.20
N PHE A 456 -0.30 -7.37 0.11
CA PHE A 456 -1.18 -6.41 0.76
C PHE A 456 -0.67 -6.06 2.15
N VAL A 457 -0.27 -7.07 2.95
CA VAL A 457 0.30 -6.86 4.29
C VAL A 457 1.58 -6.03 4.21
N GLU A 458 2.49 -6.36 3.28
CA GLU A 458 3.78 -5.72 3.12
C GLU A 458 3.64 -4.26 2.65
N ASN A 459 2.72 -3.97 1.73
CA ASN A 459 2.58 -2.64 1.11
C ASN A 459 1.55 -1.73 1.81
N ARG A 460 0.91 -2.21 2.88
CA ARG A 460 -0.11 -1.43 3.59
C ARG A 460 0.48 -0.21 4.31
N ILE A 461 0.22 0.98 3.78
CA ILE A 461 0.65 2.26 4.37
C ILE A 461 -0.11 2.67 5.64
N THR A 462 -1.22 2.01 6.00
CA THR A 462 -1.94 2.27 7.25
C THR A 462 -1.50 1.30 8.35
N THR A 463 -1.72 1.67 9.61
CA THR A 463 -1.36 0.90 10.80
C THR A 463 -2.36 -0.22 11.14
N PHE A 464 -3.02 -0.81 10.15
CA PHE A 464 -4.14 -1.76 10.37
C PHE A 464 -3.70 -2.93 11.28
N PRO A 465 -4.13 -2.97 12.57
CA PRO A 465 -3.44 -3.76 13.60
C PRO A 465 -3.69 -5.27 13.48
N THR A 466 -4.88 -5.66 13.04
CA THR A 466 -5.28 -7.07 12.88
C THR A 466 -4.44 -7.85 11.85
N LEU A 467 -3.71 -7.16 10.97
CA LEU A 467 -2.76 -7.82 10.07
C LEU A 467 -1.59 -8.45 10.84
N LEU A 468 -1.12 -7.83 11.93
CA LEU A 468 -0.07 -8.43 12.74
C LEU A 468 -0.61 -9.67 13.47
N GLU A 469 -1.83 -9.60 14.00
CA GLU A 469 -2.52 -10.72 14.64
C GLU A 469 -2.66 -11.92 13.67
N LEU A 470 -3.14 -11.66 12.45
CA LEU A 470 -3.24 -12.66 11.38
C LEU A 470 -1.89 -13.32 11.07
N MET A 471 -0.83 -12.52 10.91
CA MET A 471 0.53 -13.01 10.64
C MET A 471 1.05 -13.83 11.82
N MET A 472 0.77 -13.42 13.06
CA MET A 472 1.20 -14.18 14.25
C MET A 472 0.50 -15.53 14.35
N ALA A 473 -0.81 -15.57 14.11
CA ALA A 473 -1.59 -16.81 14.12
C ALA A 473 -1.11 -17.79 13.02
N ALA A 474 -0.91 -17.28 11.80
CA ALA A 474 -0.36 -18.06 10.70
C ALA A 474 1.04 -18.61 11.03
N ARG A 475 1.92 -17.78 11.61
CA ARG A 475 3.29 -18.19 11.97
C ARG A 475 3.32 -19.39 12.89
N GLN A 476 2.44 -19.42 13.91
CA GLN A 476 2.35 -20.55 14.84
C GLN A 476 1.98 -21.85 14.13
N THR A 477 1.01 -21.77 13.22
CA THR A 477 0.59 -22.91 12.40
C THR A 477 1.71 -23.38 11.47
N LEU A 478 2.44 -22.46 10.82
CA LEU A 478 3.59 -22.79 9.96
C LEU A 478 4.72 -23.49 10.74
N SER A 479 4.99 -23.06 11.98
CA SER A 479 5.98 -23.74 12.84
C SER A 479 5.53 -25.16 13.23
N ARG A 480 4.22 -25.38 13.42
CA ARG A 480 3.66 -26.72 13.67
C ARG A 480 3.78 -27.61 12.44
N ILE A 481 3.45 -27.10 11.25
CA ILE A 481 3.62 -27.81 9.96
C ILE A 481 5.07 -28.25 9.78
N ALA A 482 6.03 -27.37 10.08
CA ALA A 482 7.45 -27.68 9.96
C ALA A 482 7.92 -28.81 10.90
N ALA A 483 7.32 -28.88 12.10
CA ALA A 483 7.65 -29.89 13.10
C ALA A 483 7.15 -31.29 12.72
N ASP A 484 6.07 -31.39 11.93
CA ASP A 484 5.47 -32.65 11.50
C ASP A 484 5.95 -33.08 10.09
N PRO A 485 6.73 -34.17 9.97
CA PRO A 485 7.22 -34.65 8.68
C PRO A 485 6.14 -34.90 7.62
N GLN A 486 4.92 -35.30 8.01
CA GLN A 486 3.83 -35.59 7.07
C GLN A 486 3.23 -34.32 6.46
N LEU A 487 3.31 -33.20 7.19
CA LEU A 487 2.73 -31.92 6.80
C LEU A 487 3.73 -30.99 6.13
N ARG A 488 5.04 -31.22 6.26
CA ARG A 488 6.10 -30.34 5.74
C ARG A 488 5.92 -29.90 4.29
N ARG A 489 5.39 -30.78 3.43
CA ARG A 489 5.09 -30.49 2.01
C ARG A 489 4.15 -29.29 1.82
N LEU A 490 3.31 -28.98 2.81
CA LEU A 490 2.42 -27.83 2.75
C LEU A 490 3.17 -26.49 2.79
N LEU A 491 4.41 -26.46 3.30
CA LEU A 491 5.22 -25.24 3.32
C LEU A 491 5.54 -24.72 1.91
N ASP A 492 5.52 -25.59 0.89
CA ASP A 492 5.72 -25.20 -0.51
C ASP A 492 4.57 -24.32 -1.05
N GLU A 493 3.42 -24.30 -0.38
CA GLU A 493 2.26 -23.48 -0.76
C GLU A 493 2.37 -22.02 -0.29
N ILE A 494 3.44 -21.66 0.42
CA ILE A 494 3.67 -20.29 0.90
C ILE A 494 5.13 -19.88 0.81
N ASN A 495 5.37 -18.67 0.31
CA ASN A 495 6.70 -18.09 0.32
C ASN A 495 7.08 -17.63 1.75
N LEU A 496 7.76 -18.49 2.50
CA LEU A 496 8.14 -18.24 3.89
C LEU A 496 9.04 -17.00 4.06
N ALA A 497 9.90 -16.70 3.08
CA ALA A 497 10.74 -15.50 3.11
C ALA A 497 9.92 -14.23 2.92
N HIS A 498 8.94 -14.23 2.02
CA HIS A 498 8.00 -13.12 1.86
C HIS A 498 7.13 -12.95 3.11
N PHE A 499 6.63 -14.05 3.66
CA PHE A 499 5.86 -14.04 4.90
C PHE A 499 6.62 -13.35 6.04
N GLU A 500 7.89 -13.71 6.26
CA GLU A 500 8.70 -13.11 7.33
C GLU A 500 9.01 -11.64 7.11
N ARG A 501 9.31 -11.22 5.87
CA ARG A 501 9.49 -9.81 5.54
C ARG A 501 8.22 -9.00 5.78
N ALA A 502 7.07 -9.50 5.31
CA ALA A 502 5.78 -8.85 5.50
C ALA A 502 5.43 -8.71 6.99
N LEU A 503 5.69 -9.76 7.79
CA LEU A 503 5.48 -9.79 9.24
C LEU A 503 6.33 -8.75 9.96
N GLU A 504 7.64 -8.74 9.74
CA GLU A 504 8.58 -7.83 10.40
C GLU A 504 8.31 -6.37 10.00
N LYS A 505 8.02 -6.12 8.71
CA LYS A 505 7.63 -4.80 8.22
C LYS A 505 6.32 -4.34 8.85
N ARG A 506 5.34 -5.24 8.98
CA ARG A 506 4.04 -4.93 9.59
C ARG A 506 4.19 -4.55 11.05
N ALA A 507 4.93 -5.34 11.83
CA ALA A 507 5.20 -5.07 13.24
C ALA A 507 5.87 -3.71 13.46
N ARG A 508 6.89 -3.38 12.65
CA ARG A 508 7.54 -2.06 12.69
C ARG A 508 6.59 -0.93 12.32
N HIS A 509 5.80 -1.09 11.26
CA HIS A 509 4.92 -0.03 10.80
C HIS A 509 3.74 0.24 11.76
N LEU A 510 3.34 -0.71 12.61
CA LEU A 510 2.34 -0.43 13.66
C LEU A 510 2.80 0.62 14.68
N LEU A 511 4.10 0.89 14.80
CA LEU A 511 4.64 1.94 15.67
C LEU A 511 4.19 3.35 15.25
N ASN A 512 3.77 3.54 13.99
CA ASN A 512 3.14 4.79 13.51
C ASN A 512 1.74 5.04 14.10
N GLY A 513 1.15 4.02 14.73
CA GLY A 513 -0.12 4.12 15.42
C GLY A 513 0.03 4.36 16.92
N HIS A 514 1.25 4.42 17.48
CA HIS A 514 1.42 4.60 18.92
C HIS A 514 1.42 6.08 19.31
N PHE A 515 0.67 6.44 20.34
CA PHE A 515 0.68 7.77 20.94
C PHE A 515 1.90 7.96 21.84
N TRP A 516 3.06 8.11 21.19
CA TRP A 516 4.27 8.56 21.85
C TRP A 516 4.08 9.99 22.41
N PRO A 517 4.74 10.35 23.52
CA PRO A 517 4.71 11.70 24.08
C PRO A 517 4.91 12.83 23.06
N GLU A 518 5.87 12.68 22.13
CA GLU A 518 6.18 13.67 21.09
C GLU A 518 5.06 13.90 20.07
N MET A 519 4.08 13.00 20.01
CA MET A 519 2.88 13.11 19.17
C MET A 519 1.67 13.50 20.02
N ALA A 520 1.51 12.86 21.19
CA ALA A 520 0.42 13.09 22.12
C ALA A 520 0.41 14.54 22.62
N MET A 521 1.59 15.16 22.82
CA MET A 521 1.73 16.53 23.34
C MET A 521 0.96 17.58 22.53
N TYR A 522 0.72 17.34 21.24
CA TYR A 522 -0.04 18.27 20.39
C TYR A 522 -1.56 18.13 20.51
N CYS A 523 -2.07 17.05 21.10
CA CYS A 523 -3.51 16.83 21.33
C CYS A 523 -4.02 17.68 22.51
N ARG A 524 -5.35 17.74 22.69
CA ARG A 524 -5.96 18.67 23.67
C ARG A 524 -5.61 18.34 25.14
N ARG A 525 -5.58 17.05 25.50
CA ARG A 525 -5.16 16.52 26.82
C ARG A 525 -4.17 15.36 26.63
N PRO A 526 -2.87 15.62 26.50
CA PRO A 526 -1.89 14.59 26.16
C PRO A 526 -1.81 13.39 27.12
N ASP A 527 -1.80 13.56 28.44
CA ASP A 527 -1.70 12.47 29.42
C ASP A 527 -2.86 11.47 29.35
N ARG A 528 -4.01 11.92 28.83
CA ARG A 528 -5.19 11.08 28.66
C ARG A 528 -4.97 10.01 27.60
N ILE A 529 -4.16 10.28 26.58
CA ILE A 529 -3.97 9.40 25.40
C ILE A 529 -2.52 8.91 25.26
N ALA A 530 -1.55 9.48 25.96
CA ALA A 530 -0.16 9.02 25.92
C ALA A 530 -0.05 7.53 26.31
N GLY A 531 0.74 6.78 25.52
CA GLY A 531 0.91 5.34 25.66
C GLY A 531 -0.18 4.48 25.02
N SER A 532 -1.22 5.10 24.44
CA SER A 532 -2.28 4.38 23.70
C SER A 532 -1.92 4.18 22.22
N PHE A 533 -2.88 3.70 21.43
CA PHE A 533 -2.76 3.58 19.98
C PHE A 533 -3.90 4.29 19.24
N PHE A 534 -3.65 4.67 17.99
CA PHE A 534 -4.57 5.35 17.10
C PHE A 534 -4.37 4.92 15.66
N ILE A 535 -5.36 5.26 14.82
CA ILE A 535 -5.28 5.14 13.38
C ILE A 535 -5.42 6.55 12.81
N ARG A 536 -4.40 7.04 12.08
CA ARG A 536 -4.36 8.42 11.56
C ARG A 536 -5.63 8.85 10.85
N HIS A 537 -6.06 8.04 9.88
CA HIS A 537 -7.25 8.34 9.09
C HIS A 537 -8.56 8.14 9.86
N HIS A 538 -8.56 7.69 11.12
CA HIS A 538 -9.71 7.77 12.03
C HIS A 538 -9.68 9.04 12.88
N ALA A 539 -9.08 10.11 12.38
CA ALA A 539 -9.01 11.41 13.06
C ALA A 539 -8.33 11.35 14.43
N PHE A 540 -7.28 10.54 14.55
CA PHE A 540 -6.51 10.36 15.79
C PHE A 540 -7.37 9.97 17.01
N ARG A 541 -8.58 9.47 16.78
CA ARG A 541 -9.42 8.94 17.87
C ARG A 541 -8.73 7.74 18.51
N VAL A 542 -8.94 7.60 19.80
CA VAL A 542 -8.53 6.42 20.56
C VAL A 542 -9.79 5.74 21.05
N ARG A 543 -9.97 4.48 20.69
CA ARG A 543 -11.02 3.61 21.25
C ARG A 543 -10.37 2.40 21.89
N ILE A 544 -11.00 1.86 22.91
CA ILE A 544 -10.53 0.63 23.55
C ILE A 544 -10.36 -0.51 22.54
N ASP A 545 -11.27 -0.61 21.55
CA ASP A 545 -11.21 -1.61 20.49
C ASP A 545 -10.15 -1.34 19.43
N ASP A 546 -9.73 -0.09 19.24
CA ASP A 546 -8.56 0.18 18.40
C ASP A 546 -7.29 -0.29 19.13
N VAL A 547 -7.18 -0.03 20.44
CA VAL A 547 -5.99 -0.34 21.26
C VAL A 547 -5.82 -1.84 21.52
N GLU A 548 -6.91 -2.58 21.74
CA GLU A 548 -6.88 -4.03 22.01
C GLU A 548 -6.13 -4.80 20.90
N HIS A 549 -6.39 -4.50 19.63
CA HIS A 549 -5.79 -5.21 18.50
C HIS A 549 -4.28 -4.95 18.37
N TYR A 550 -3.81 -3.73 18.65
CA TYR A 550 -2.36 -3.48 18.71
C TYR A 550 -1.73 -4.25 19.87
N LEU A 551 -2.39 -4.26 21.03
CA LEU A 551 -1.91 -4.94 22.24
C LEU A 551 -1.77 -6.44 22.00
N SER A 552 -2.82 -7.12 21.53
CA SER A 552 -2.80 -8.57 21.23
C SER A 552 -1.75 -8.91 20.15
N GLY A 553 -1.66 -8.10 19.08
CA GLY A 553 -0.64 -8.25 18.06
C GLY A 553 0.79 -8.16 18.62
N PHE A 554 1.07 -7.21 19.51
CA PHE A 554 2.39 -7.06 20.13
C PHE A 554 2.68 -8.11 21.22
N VAL A 555 1.67 -8.62 21.94
CA VAL A 555 1.84 -9.76 22.85
C VAL A 555 2.31 -10.99 22.06
N ALA A 556 1.63 -11.29 20.95
CA ALA A 556 1.98 -12.40 20.08
C ALA A 556 3.36 -12.19 19.41
N TYR A 557 3.66 -10.96 18.97
CA TYR A 557 4.97 -10.62 18.41
C TYR A 557 6.11 -10.75 19.43
N ARG A 558 5.87 -10.42 20.71
CA ARG A 558 6.84 -10.66 21.79
C ARG A 558 7.15 -12.15 21.96
N SER A 559 6.13 -13.01 21.84
CA SER A 559 6.33 -14.45 21.83
C SER A 559 7.21 -14.88 20.64
N TYR A 560 6.87 -14.41 19.44
CA TYR A 560 7.68 -14.64 18.23
C TYR A 560 9.14 -14.20 18.38
N LEU A 561 9.43 -13.06 19.01
CA LEU A 561 10.81 -12.61 19.19
C LEU A 561 11.70 -13.61 19.95
N ARG A 562 11.13 -14.46 20.81
CA ARG A 562 11.84 -15.55 21.50
C ARG A 562 12.15 -16.72 20.56
N GLU A 563 11.26 -16.99 19.61
CA GLU A 563 11.35 -18.09 18.64
C GLU A 563 11.95 -17.66 17.29
N ARG A 564 12.18 -16.36 17.09
CA ARG A 564 12.53 -15.77 15.79
C ARG A 564 13.75 -16.42 15.15
N ARG A 565 14.76 -16.78 15.95
CA ARG A 565 15.96 -17.46 15.45
C ARG A 565 15.62 -18.81 14.84
N ALA A 566 14.80 -19.62 15.52
CA ALA A 566 14.37 -20.93 15.04
C ALA A 566 13.51 -20.79 13.78
N PHE A 567 12.59 -19.82 13.74
CA PHE A 567 11.76 -19.58 12.57
C PHE A 567 12.57 -19.10 11.35
N ARG A 568 13.60 -18.26 11.54
CA ARG A 568 14.50 -17.86 10.45
C ARG A 568 15.40 -19.00 9.95
N GLU A 569 15.76 -19.92 10.83
CA GLU A 569 16.46 -21.14 10.44
C GLU A 569 15.57 -22.04 9.58
N LEU A 570 14.30 -22.20 9.97
CA LEU A 570 13.30 -22.88 9.15
C LEU A 570 13.22 -22.25 7.76
N ILE A 571 13.12 -20.93 7.65
CA ILE A 571 13.08 -20.25 6.34
C ILE A 571 14.31 -20.57 5.49
N ARG A 572 15.51 -20.61 6.08
CA ARG A 572 16.74 -20.96 5.35
C ARG A 572 16.72 -22.39 4.81
N GLN A 573 16.14 -23.34 5.54
CA GLN A 573 16.05 -24.74 5.13
C GLN A 573 15.11 -24.95 3.92
N TYR A 574 14.06 -24.12 3.82
CA TYR A 574 13.05 -24.20 2.76
C TYR A 574 13.25 -23.13 1.68
N ALA A 575 14.39 -22.41 1.70
CA ALA A 575 14.76 -21.56 0.58
C ALA A 575 15.13 -22.45 -0.62
N PRO A 576 14.67 -22.14 -1.84
CA PRO A 576 14.99 -22.94 -3.01
C PRO A 576 16.52 -23.09 -3.14
N PRO A 577 17.04 -24.29 -3.46
CA PRO A 577 18.46 -24.50 -3.64
C PRO A 577 18.97 -23.52 -4.69
N ARG A 578 20.06 -22.80 -4.36
CA ARG A 578 20.78 -21.98 -5.33
C ARG A 578 21.20 -22.89 -6.49
N ASN A 579 20.54 -22.77 -7.64
CA ASN A 579 21.04 -23.30 -8.89
C ASN A 579 22.41 -22.67 -9.13
N ARG A 580 23.47 -23.42 -8.81
CA ARG A 580 24.79 -23.20 -9.43
C ARG A 580 24.62 -23.63 -10.88
N PRO A 581 24.79 -22.75 -11.88
CA PRO A 581 24.73 -23.20 -13.26
C PRO A 581 25.86 -24.20 -13.50
N GLY A 582 25.49 -25.42 -13.87
CA GLY A 582 26.41 -26.43 -14.38
C GLY A 582 27.02 -25.95 -15.69
N ARG A 583 28.33 -26.18 -15.85
CA ARG A 583 29.05 -25.98 -17.11
C ARG A 583 28.38 -26.81 -18.22
N GLN A 584 27.64 -26.17 -19.10
CA GLN A 584 27.44 -26.66 -20.46
C GLN A 584 28.08 -25.66 -21.41
N THR A 585 29.02 -26.19 -22.19
CA THR A 585 29.82 -25.49 -23.19
C THR A 585 28.98 -25.29 -24.44
N GLU A 586 28.23 -24.19 -24.51
CA GLU A 586 27.82 -23.61 -25.78
C GLU A 586 28.66 -22.36 -26.02
N LYS A 587 29.36 -22.33 -27.17
CA LYS A 587 30.19 -21.20 -27.57
C LYS A 587 29.30 -19.96 -27.71
N PRO A 588 29.54 -18.87 -26.95
CA PRO A 588 28.85 -17.62 -27.19
C PRO A 588 29.33 -17.05 -28.52
N VAL A 589 28.38 -16.73 -29.38
CA VAL A 589 28.60 -15.78 -30.48
C VAL A 589 29.10 -14.48 -29.83
N ALA A 590 30.31 -14.07 -30.19
CA ALA A 590 30.93 -12.86 -29.65
C ALA A 590 30.08 -11.64 -30.01
N CYS A 591 29.38 -11.09 -29.02
CA CYS A 591 28.89 -9.72 -29.09
C CYS A 591 30.11 -8.77 -29.01
N PRO A 592 30.16 -7.69 -29.80
CA PRO A 592 31.25 -6.72 -29.72
C PRO A 592 31.32 -6.11 -28.32
N GLN A 593 32.53 -5.72 -27.91
CA GLN A 593 32.87 -5.22 -26.57
C GLN A 593 31.82 -4.24 -25.99
N GLN A 594 31.04 -4.73 -25.02
CA GLN A 594 30.14 -3.90 -24.21
C GLN A 594 30.95 -2.75 -23.58
N ARG A 595 30.57 -1.50 -23.84
CA ARG A 595 31.09 -0.37 -23.07
C ARG A 595 30.40 -0.37 -21.71
N GLU A 596 31.09 -0.91 -20.72
CA GLU A 596 30.70 -0.94 -19.32
C GLU A 596 31.08 0.39 -18.63
N TRP A 597 30.44 0.69 -17.50
CA TRP A 597 30.79 1.86 -16.68
C TRP A 597 32.18 1.72 -16.07
N THR A 598 33.05 2.71 -16.24
CA THR A 598 34.34 2.78 -15.53
C THR A 598 34.23 3.65 -14.28
N ALA A 599 35.24 3.59 -13.41
CA ALA A 599 35.32 4.46 -12.23
C ALA A 599 35.27 5.96 -12.61
N ALA A 600 35.99 6.32 -13.69
CA ALA A 600 36.03 7.68 -14.21
C ALA A 600 34.69 8.13 -14.81
N ASP A 601 33.95 7.21 -15.45
CA ASP A 601 32.60 7.52 -15.94
C ASP A 601 31.64 7.84 -14.80
N VAL A 602 31.72 7.06 -13.72
CA VAL A 602 30.88 7.25 -12.54
C VAL A 602 31.18 8.58 -11.83
N GLU A 603 32.45 8.94 -11.67
CA GLU A 603 32.85 10.26 -11.15
C GLU A 603 32.38 11.39 -12.06
N ALA A 604 32.63 11.29 -13.36
CA ALA A 604 32.25 12.31 -14.33
C ALA A 604 30.73 12.50 -14.39
N ALA A 605 29.96 11.41 -14.28
CA ALA A 605 28.50 11.45 -14.29
C ALA A 605 27.92 12.10 -13.03
N THR A 606 28.47 11.78 -11.85
CA THR A 606 27.86 12.14 -10.57
C THR A 606 28.49 13.35 -9.89
N GLY A 607 29.72 13.72 -10.28
CA GLY A 607 30.56 14.65 -9.52
C GLY A 607 30.96 14.15 -8.14
N GLY A 608 30.75 12.85 -7.86
CA GLY A 608 31.04 12.23 -6.57
C GLY A 608 32.52 11.95 -6.35
N THR A 609 32.88 11.70 -5.10
CA THR A 609 34.26 11.39 -4.68
C THR A 609 34.34 9.96 -4.16
N TRP A 610 35.28 9.15 -4.63
CA TRP A 610 35.48 7.81 -4.10
C TRP A 610 36.01 7.86 -2.66
N LEU A 611 35.23 7.31 -1.73
CA LEU A 611 35.66 7.00 -0.37
C LEU A 611 36.58 5.78 -0.35
N ARG A 612 36.27 4.82 -1.23
CA ARG A 612 37.12 3.67 -1.53
C ARG A 612 37.13 3.49 -3.04
N HIS A 613 38.27 3.78 -3.63
CA HIS A 613 38.44 3.69 -5.07
C HIS A 613 38.40 2.22 -5.53
N PRO A 614 37.74 1.91 -6.65
CA PRO A 614 37.78 0.56 -7.21
C PRO A 614 39.18 0.19 -7.73
N PRO A 615 39.50 -1.12 -7.89
CA PRO A 615 40.78 -1.55 -8.45
C PRO A 615 40.93 -1.13 -9.93
N GLU A 616 42.17 -1.12 -10.43
CA GLU A 616 42.47 -0.85 -11.84
C GLU A 616 41.73 -1.83 -12.75
N GLY A 617 41.10 -1.31 -13.82
CA GLY A 617 40.28 -2.11 -14.74
C GLY A 617 38.88 -2.47 -14.24
N TRP A 618 38.42 -1.90 -13.11
CA TRP A 618 37.04 -2.11 -12.63
C TRP A 618 35.99 -1.58 -13.61
N THR A 619 34.91 -2.34 -13.72
CA THR A 619 33.73 -1.98 -14.51
C THR A 619 32.41 -2.31 -13.80
N ALA A 620 31.32 -1.69 -14.24
CA ALA A 620 29.96 -2.02 -13.83
C ALA A 620 28.98 -2.02 -15.00
N LYS A 621 27.92 -2.84 -14.90
CA LYS A 621 26.97 -3.08 -15.99
C LYS A 621 25.69 -2.25 -15.93
N GLY A 622 25.40 -1.63 -14.79
CA GLY A 622 24.18 -0.84 -14.66
C GLY A 622 24.00 -0.21 -13.30
N LEU A 623 22.86 0.42 -13.11
CA LEU A 623 22.46 1.09 -11.87
C LEU A 623 21.37 0.26 -11.18
N CYS A 624 21.27 0.33 -9.86
CA CYS A 624 20.18 -0.26 -9.11
C CYS A 624 19.69 0.73 -8.05
N ILE A 625 18.40 1.08 -8.16
CA ILE A 625 17.70 1.98 -7.23
C ILE A 625 16.56 1.28 -6.50
N PHE A 626 16.34 -0.01 -6.78
CA PHE A 626 15.24 -0.83 -6.26
C PHE A 626 15.72 -2.27 -6.07
N ALA A 627 15.74 -2.76 -4.83
CA ALA A 627 16.37 -4.03 -4.47
C ALA A 627 15.93 -5.25 -5.30
N PRO A 628 14.61 -5.47 -5.58
CA PRO A 628 14.18 -6.59 -6.42
C PRO A 628 14.67 -6.54 -7.87
N ALA A 629 15.11 -5.38 -8.36
CA ALA A 629 15.65 -5.21 -9.70
C ALA A 629 17.18 -5.35 -9.78
N MET A 630 17.85 -5.70 -8.67
CA MET A 630 19.31 -5.86 -8.63
C MET A 630 19.79 -6.95 -9.59
N GLN A 631 20.73 -6.59 -10.46
CA GLN A 631 21.45 -7.52 -11.33
C GLN A 631 22.92 -7.66 -10.85
N PRO A 632 23.62 -8.75 -11.21
CA PRO A 632 25.06 -8.84 -11.02
C PRO A 632 25.78 -7.61 -11.59
N GLU A 633 26.84 -7.17 -10.91
CA GLU A 633 27.71 -6.08 -11.38
C GLU A 633 26.98 -4.72 -11.52
N SER A 634 25.85 -4.55 -10.85
CA SER A 634 25.16 -3.26 -10.75
C SER A 634 25.79 -2.37 -9.67
N MET A 635 25.89 -1.09 -9.97
CA MET A 635 26.13 -0.03 -8.99
C MET A 635 24.86 0.21 -8.20
N VAL A 636 24.95 0.39 -6.89
CA VAL A 636 23.78 0.59 -6.05
C VAL A 636 23.80 1.99 -5.47
N VAL A 637 22.74 2.76 -5.72
CA VAL A 637 22.50 4.00 -4.98
C VAL A 637 21.85 3.63 -3.67
N LEU A 638 22.57 3.87 -2.57
CA LEU A 638 22.06 3.67 -1.24
C LEU A 638 21.22 4.85 -0.82
N ARG A 639 20.12 4.51 -0.15
CA ARG A 639 19.38 5.47 0.63
C ARG A 639 19.53 5.18 2.10
N ALA A 640 19.69 6.27 2.86
CA ALA A 640 19.38 6.26 4.28
C ALA A 640 17.90 5.85 4.48
N ARG A 641 17.53 5.42 5.69
CA ARG A 641 16.17 4.92 5.99
C ARG A 641 15.04 5.88 5.58
N GLU A 642 15.31 7.18 5.43
CA GLU A 642 14.35 8.25 5.14
C GLU A 642 14.29 8.71 3.66
N GLY A 643 15.17 8.24 2.76
CA GLY A 643 15.17 8.71 1.36
C GLY A 643 14.13 8.04 0.46
N ASP A 644 13.61 8.72 -0.56
CA ASP A 644 12.59 8.17 -1.48
C ASP A 644 13.18 7.37 -2.67
N THR A 645 14.50 7.35 -2.85
CA THR A 645 15.14 6.74 -4.02
C THR A 645 16.46 6.07 -3.68
N GLY A 646 16.62 4.82 -4.12
CA GLY A 646 17.78 4.00 -3.80
C GLY A 646 17.41 2.73 -3.03
N VAL A 647 18.37 1.83 -2.91
CA VAL A 647 18.28 0.61 -2.13
C VAL A 647 18.57 0.93 -0.66
N PRO A 648 17.68 0.60 0.29
CA PRO A 648 17.99 0.84 1.69
C PRO A 648 19.12 -0.11 2.12
N VAL A 649 20.05 0.37 2.94
CA VAL A 649 21.28 -0.36 3.30
C VAL A 649 21.03 -1.79 3.80
N HIS A 650 19.99 -1.98 4.61
CA HIS A 650 19.63 -3.31 5.13
C HIS A 650 19.15 -4.29 4.05
N ALA A 651 18.64 -3.79 2.93
CA ALA A 651 18.23 -4.63 1.81
C ALA A 651 19.42 -5.11 0.96
N LEU A 652 20.64 -4.61 1.18
CA LEU A 652 21.85 -5.18 0.56
C LEU A 652 22.13 -6.59 1.05
N GLU A 653 21.74 -6.91 2.29
CA GLU A 653 21.89 -8.25 2.88
C GLU A 653 20.92 -9.22 2.18
N GLY A 654 21.42 -9.95 1.18
CA GLY A 654 20.65 -10.91 0.40
C GLY A 654 20.61 -10.64 -1.11
N LEU A 655 21.18 -9.51 -1.55
CA LEU A 655 21.34 -9.20 -2.97
C LEU A 655 22.68 -9.70 -3.53
N HIS A 656 22.83 -9.63 -4.86
CA HIS A 656 24.13 -9.79 -5.50
C HIS A 656 25.13 -8.74 -4.97
N LYS A 657 26.41 -9.11 -4.88
CA LYS A 657 27.46 -8.17 -4.47
C LYS A 657 27.45 -6.98 -5.45
N PRO A 658 27.30 -5.74 -4.95
CA PRO A 658 27.27 -4.56 -5.81
C PRO A 658 28.66 -4.28 -6.37
N ALA A 659 28.72 -3.76 -7.60
CA ALA A 659 29.97 -3.33 -8.22
C ALA A 659 30.56 -2.13 -7.47
N CYS A 660 29.71 -1.18 -7.09
CA CYS A 660 30.01 -0.12 -6.14
C CYS A 660 28.76 0.34 -5.39
N LEU A 661 28.98 1.06 -4.29
CA LEU A 661 27.95 1.68 -3.47
C LEU A 661 28.04 3.20 -3.59
N MET A 662 26.99 3.86 -4.07
CA MET A 662 26.87 5.31 -4.06
C MET A 662 26.06 5.74 -2.84
N THR A 663 26.55 6.69 -2.05
CA THR A 663 25.88 7.11 -0.80
C THR A 663 26.07 8.60 -0.55
N THR A 664 25.09 9.24 0.07
CA THR A 664 25.24 10.60 0.61
C THR A 664 25.89 10.61 2.00
N ASP A 665 25.90 9.46 2.68
CA ASP A 665 26.42 9.27 4.03
C ASP A 665 27.54 8.21 4.01
N PRO A 666 28.83 8.63 4.16
CA PRO A 666 29.96 7.72 4.27
C PRO A 666 29.84 6.67 5.39
N GLY A 667 29.09 6.98 6.46
CA GLY A 667 28.88 6.06 7.58
C GLY A 667 28.06 4.82 7.18
N LEU A 668 27.25 4.88 6.12
CA LEU A 668 26.46 3.73 5.64
C LEU A 668 27.31 2.64 5.00
N VAL A 669 28.56 2.97 4.67
CA VAL A 669 29.49 2.09 3.95
C VAL A 669 30.79 1.86 4.71
N SER A 670 30.91 2.32 5.96
CA SER A 670 32.14 2.20 6.77
C SER A 670 32.55 0.75 7.00
N ASP A 671 31.57 -0.12 7.24
CA ASP A 671 31.78 -1.53 7.61
C ASP A 671 31.74 -2.45 6.38
N ARG A 672 32.02 -1.91 5.20
CA ARG A 672 31.89 -2.61 3.91
C ARG A 672 33.16 -2.48 3.09
N ASP A 673 33.46 -3.52 2.30
CA ASP A 673 34.68 -3.59 1.49
C ASP A 673 34.47 -3.20 0.03
N GLU A 674 33.22 -3.07 -0.43
CA GLU A 674 32.95 -2.67 -1.82
C GLU A 674 33.45 -1.24 -2.11
N PRO A 675 33.83 -0.94 -3.37
CA PRO A 675 34.08 0.43 -3.79
C PRO A 675 32.90 1.32 -3.43
N ALA A 676 33.19 2.51 -2.91
CA ALA A 676 32.17 3.40 -2.38
C ALA A 676 32.41 4.82 -2.86
N LEU A 677 31.36 5.41 -3.43
CA LEU A 677 31.34 6.77 -3.93
C LEU A 677 30.44 7.63 -3.05
N GLN A 678 30.99 8.71 -2.51
CA GLN A 678 30.19 9.73 -1.85
C GLN A 678 29.61 10.67 -2.90
N VAL A 679 28.30 10.85 -2.88
CA VAL A 679 27.59 11.81 -3.74
C VAL A 679 26.88 12.85 -2.89
N ALA A 680 26.63 14.04 -3.43
CA ALA A 680 25.93 15.10 -2.69
C ALA A 680 24.45 14.77 -2.45
N GLU A 681 23.76 14.24 -3.45
CA GLU A 681 22.33 13.89 -3.37
C GLU A 681 22.03 12.61 -4.17
N GLY A 682 21.34 11.64 -3.57
CA GLY A 682 21.10 10.33 -4.17
C GLY A 682 20.22 10.38 -5.43
N MET A 683 19.12 11.16 -5.41
CA MET A 683 18.25 11.29 -6.58
C MET A 683 18.97 12.00 -7.73
N GLN A 684 19.71 13.07 -7.47
CA GLN A 684 20.47 13.75 -8.52
C GLN A 684 21.55 12.86 -9.10
N ALA A 685 22.23 12.05 -8.27
CA ALA A 685 23.17 11.06 -8.78
C ALA A 685 22.47 10.07 -9.73
N VAL A 686 21.27 9.58 -9.40
CA VAL A 686 20.48 8.71 -10.29
C VAL A 686 20.18 9.42 -11.62
N LEU A 687 19.66 10.64 -11.58
CA LEU A 687 19.31 11.40 -12.79
C LEU A 687 20.54 11.72 -13.65
N ALA A 688 21.65 12.11 -13.01
CA ALA A 688 22.90 12.45 -13.68
C ALA A 688 23.57 11.23 -14.33
N MET A 689 23.52 10.07 -13.66
CA MET A 689 23.92 8.79 -14.26
C MET A 689 23.10 8.46 -15.50
N GLY A 690 21.78 8.66 -15.46
CA GLY A 690 20.91 8.45 -16.61
C GLY A 690 21.22 9.38 -17.78
N ASP A 691 21.44 10.67 -17.52
CA ASP A 691 21.79 11.65 -18.56
C ASP A 691 23.19 11.41 -19.14
N TYR A 692 24.16 11.08 -18.29
CA TYR A 692 25.50 10.70 -18.72
C TYR A 692 25.45 9.48 -19.64
N ALA A 693 24.77 8.41 -19.22
CA ALA A 693 24.59 7.22 -20.05
C ALA A 693 23.97 7.56 -21.40
N ARG A 694 22.89 8.36 -21.42
CA ARG A 694 22.27 8.79 -22.67
C ARG A 694 23.22 9.57 -23.57
N SER A 695 24.08 10.41 -23.01
CA SER A 695 25.09 11.18 -23.75
C SER A 695 26.15 10.29 -24.42
N ARG A 696 26.38 9.09 -23.89
CA ARG A 696 27.32 8.10 -24.42
C ARG A 696 26.67 7.13 -25.40
N MET A 697 25.35 6.96 -25.33
CA MET A 697 24.58 6.08 -26.21
C MET A 697 24.64 6.53 -27.67
N THR A 698 24.95 5.59 -28.56
CA THR A 698 25.00 5.82 -30.02
C THR A 698 23.73 5.41 -30.74
N GLY A 699 22.92 4.53 -30.14
CA GLY A 699 21.69 4.03 -30.73
C GLY A 699 20.52 5.02 -30.76
N ASN A 700 19.49 4.61 -31.49
CA ASN A 700 18.24 5.37 -31.58
C ASN A 700 17.36 5.08 -30.35
N VAL A 701 17.03 6.12 -29.59
CA VAL A 701 16.05 6.04 -28.51
C VAL A 701 14.66 6.36 -29.06
N LEU A 702 13.71 5.47 -28.80
CA LEU A 702 12.30 5.63 -29.11
C LEU A 702 11.51 5.77 -27.81
N ALA A 703 10.65 6.77 -27.70
CA ALA A 703 9.84 7.01 -26.52
C ALA A 703 8.35 6.82 -26.84
N VAL A 704 7.62 6.14 -25.95
CA VAL A 704 6.20 5.85 -26.12
C VAL A 704 5.39 6.52 -25.01
N THR A 705 4.33 7.24 -25.38
CA THR A 705 3.35 7.76 -24.42
C THR A 705 1.91 7.65 -24.94
N GLY A 706 0.96 7.90 -24.04
CA GLY A 706 -0.48 7.86 -24.29
C GLY A 706 -1.29 7.46 -23.06
N SER A 707 -2.62 7.54 -23.14
CA SER A 707 -3.50 7.14 -22.04
C SER A 707 -3.60 5.61 -21.92
N ALA A 708 -3.74 4.91 -23.05
CA ALA A 708 -3.81 3.44 -23.14
C ALA A 708 -2.78 2.86 -24.13
N GLY A 709 -2.45 1.57 -24.01
CA GLY A 709 -1.64 0.84 -25.00
C GLY A 709 -0.12 1.00 -24.91
N LYS A 710 0.41 1.90 -24.08
CA LYS A 710 1.86 2.20 -23.96
C LYS A 710 2.73 0.95 -23.79
N THR A 711 2.49 0.14 -22.77
CA THR A 711 3.31 -1.04 -22.46
C THR A 711 3.26 -2.08 -23.57
N THR A 712 2.09 -2.25 -24.19
CA THR A 712 1.92 -3.12 -25.37
C THR A 712 2.74 -2.62 -26.55
N VAL A 713 2.68 -1.31 -26.84
CA VAL A 713 3.47 -0.69 -27.92
C VAL A 713 4.96 -0.77 -27.64
N VAL A 714 5.42 -0.60 -26.39
CA VAL A 714 6.83 -0.78 -26.01
C VAL A 714 7.30 -2.22 -26.22
N ALA A 715 6.51 -3.20 -25.80
CA ALA A 715 6.83 -4.61 -26.00
C ALA A 715 6.81 -5.00 -27.48
N MET A 716 5.80 -4.55 -28.23
CA MET A 716 5.65 -4.82 -29.67
C MET A 716 6.76 -4.15 -30.48
N LEU A 717 7.10 -2.90 -30.17
CA LEU A 717 8.20 -2.19 -30.83
C LEU A 717 9.54 -2.88 -30.54
N ALA A 718 9.79 -3.29 -29.29
CA ALA A 718 11.03 -3.99 -28.95
C ALA A 718 11.12 -5.37 -29.63
N HIS A 719 10.00 -6.09 -29.74
CA HIS A 719 9.91 -7.36 -30.47
C HIS A 719 10.20 -7.17 -31.96
N VAL A 720 9.57 -6.18 -32.60
CA VAL A 720 9.79 -5.86 -34.01
C VAL A 720 11.21 -5.38 -34.29
N LEU A 721 11.75 -4.48 -33.46
CA LEU A 721 13.10 -3.93 -33.66
C LEU A 721 14.20 -4.97 -33.45
N SER A 722 13.90 -6.12 -32.84
CA SER A 722 14.84 -7.23 -32.72
C SER A 722 15.34 -7.77 -34.07
N ALA A 723 14.60 -7.53 -35.15
CA ALA A 723 15.04 -7.83 -36.51
C ALA A 723 16.30 -7.05 -36.95
N TRP A 724 16.63 -5.95 -36.27
CA TRP A 724 17.81 -5.11 -36.56
C TRP A 724 18.86 -5.11 -35.43
N GLY A 725 18.78 -6.07 -34.51
CA GLY A 725 19.76 -6.25 -33.44
C GLY A 725 19.14 -6.24 -32.04
N ALA A 726 20.00 -6.26 -31.03
CA ALA A 726 19.55 -6.23 -29.64
C ALA A 726 18.82 -4.91 -29.32
N VAL A 727 17.79 -4.99 -28.47
CA VAL A 727 16.96 -3.84 -28.12
C VAL A 727 16.95 -3.64 -26.61
N GLY A 728 17.39 -2.46 -26.17
CA GLY A 728 17.18 -2.01 -24.80
C GLY A 728 15.73 -1.60 -24.59
N LYS A 729 15.12 -1.90 -23.44
CA LYS A 729 13.74 -1.47 -23.17
C LYS A 729 13.51 -1.11 -21.71
N SER A 730 12.45 -0.35 -21.44
CA SER A 730 12.00 -0.12 -20.07
C SER A 730 11.71 -1.43 -19.33
N HIS A 731 12.30 -1.60 -18.16
CA HIS A 731 12.01 -2.69 -17.23
C HIS A 731 10.93 -2.29 -16.23
N HIS A 732 10.00 -3.21 -15.94
CA HIS A 732 8.88 -3.01 -15.01
C HIS A 732 8.04 -1.76 -15.35
N ASN A 733 7.38 -1.17 -14.35
CA ASN A 733 6.66 0.10 -14.47
C ASN A 733 7.58 1.32 -14.23
N ALA A 734 8.87 1.24 -14.54
CA ALA A 734 9.86 2.28 -14.24
C ALA A 734 9.86 3.40 -15.32
N ASN A 735 8.74 4.11 -15.42
CA ASN A 735 8.42 5.08 -16.48
C ASN A 735 8.36 6.56 -16.02
N LEU A 736 8.72 6.83 -14.76
CA LEU A 736 8.93 8.16 -14.16
C LEU A 736 10.43 8.53 -14.18
N PRO A 737 10.84 9.79 -13.92
CA PRO A 737 12.22 10.24 -14.14
C PRO A 737 13.33 9.34 -13.55
N ALA A 738 13.21 8.92 -12.28
CA ALA A 738 14.20 8.03 -11.66
C ALA A 738 14.26 6.65 -12.33
N GLY A 739 13.11 6.13 -12.76
CA GLY A 739 13.01 4.86 -13.49
C GLY A 739 13.57 4.97 -14.91
N VAL A 740 13.33 6.09 -15.59
CA VAL A 740 13.91 6.38 -16.92
C VAL A 740 15.43 6.48 -16.82
N ALA A 741 15.93 7.20 -15.81
CA ALA A 741 17.37 7.32 -15.55
C ALA A 741 17.99 5.96 -15.24
N TRP A 742 17.33 5.15 -14.41
CA TRP A 742 17.75 3.78 -14.10
C TRP A 742 17.83 2.88 -15.34
N ASN A 743 16.82 2.92 -16.22
CA ASN A 743 16.84 2.17 -17.48
C ASN A 743 18.00 2.63 -18.37
N LEU A 744 18.16 3.94 -18.58
CA LEU A 744 19.24 4.49 -19.39
C LEU A 744 20.62 4.11 -18.83
N ALA A 745 20.80 4.18 -17.52
CA ALA A 745 22.07 3.82 -16.87
C ALA A 745 22.37 2.32 -16.90
N SER A 746 21.39 1.46 -17.21
CA SER A 746 21.55 -0.01 -17.20
C SER A 746 21.47 -0.66 -18.58
N ILE A 747 21.10 0.10 -19.61
CA ILE A 747 21.08 -0.37 -20.99
C ILE A 747 22.47 -0.16 -21.62
N PRO A 748 23.06 -1.17 -22.28
CA PRO A 748 24.36 -1.01 -22.94
C PRO A 748 24.35 0.15 -23.95
N TRP A 749 25.42 0.95 -23.95
CA TRP A 749 25.45 2.21 -24.70
C TRP A 749 25.50 2.04 -26.22
N ASP A 750 25.91 0.86 -26.68
CA ASP A 750 26.03 0.47 -28.08
C ASP A 750 24.77 -0.23 -28.62
N MET A 751 23.71 -0.37 -27.81
CA MET A 751 22.43 -0.91 -28.27
C MET A 751 21.90 -0.11 -29.48
N PRO A 752 21.66 -0.74 -30.64
CA PRO A 752 21.17 -0.04 -31.84
C PRO A 752 19.86 0.70 -31.61
N HIS A 753 19.00 0.11 -30.78
CA HIS A 753 17.67 0.60 -30.48
C HIS A 753 17.37 0.51 -28.98
N VAL A 754 16.73 1.56 -28.45
CA VAL A 754 16.28 1.62 -27.07
C VAL A 754 14.83 2.10 -27.04
N VAL A 755 13.93 1.35 -26.42
CA VAL A 755 12.49 1.66 -26.36
C VAL A 755 12.06 1.98 -24.93
N LEU A 756 11.67 3.22 -24.68
CA LEU A 756 11.31 3.71 -23.35
C LEU A 756 9.82 4.04 -23.24
N GLU A 757 9.18 3.56 -22.16
CA GLU A 757 7.86 4.03 -21.76
C GLU A 757 7.99 5.31 -20.94
N LEU A 758 7.33 6.40 -21.36
CA LEU A 758 7.30 7.65 -20.59
C LEU A 758 5.89 7.94 -20.06
N ALA A 759 5.76 7.96 -18.73
CA ALA A 759 4.52 8.31 -18.04
C ALA A 759 4.36 9.84 -17.89
N ILE A 760 3.12 10.27 -17.63
CA ILE A 760 2.74 11.69 -17.58
C ILE A 760 3.44 12.47 -16.43
N GLY A 761 3.84 11.79 -15.35
CA GLY A 761 4.47 12.42 -14.19
C GLY A 761 5.86 12.98 -14.51
N LYS A 762 6.02 14.31 -14.40
CA LYS A 762 7.28 15.02 -14.70
C LYS A 762 7.80 14.74 -16.12
N MET A 763 6.90 14.59 -17.10
CA MET A 763 7.21 14.24 -18.50
C MET A 763 8.36 15.06 -19.11
N ALA A 764 8.43 16.37 -18.85
CA ALA A 764 9.49 17.23 -19.37
C ALA A 764 10.90 16.79 -18.94
N ILE A 765 11.06 16.30 -17.71
CA ILE A 765 12.35 15.81 -17.19
C ILE A 765 12.72 14.51 -17.89
N SER A 766 11.79 13.55 -17.92
CA SER A 766 12.00 12.27 -18.60
C SER A 766 12.33 12.44 -20.08
N ALA A 767 11.62 13.32 -20.78
CA ALA A 767 11.82 13.59 -22.20
C ALA A 767 13.20 14.20 -22.48
N ARG A 768 13.58 15.26 -21.75
CA ARG A 768 14.89 15.92 -21.90
C ARG A 768 16.05 14.99 -21.60
N MET A 769 15.87 14.06 -20.66
CA MET A 769 16.86 13.04 -20.35
C MET A 769 16.93 11.97 -21.45
N ALA A 770 15.79 11.43 -21.90
CA ALA A 770 15.74 10.34 -22.87
C ALA A 770 16.23 10.75 -24.27
N ARG A 771 16.05 12.03 -24.66
CA ARG A 771 16.42 12.55 -26.00
C ARG A 771 15.99 11.60 -27.13
N PRO A 772 14.68 11.32 -27.27
CA PRO A 772 14.20 10.35 -28.22
C PRO A 772 14.33 10.86 -29.66
N LYS A 773 14.76 9.98 -30.57
CA LYS A 773 14.79 10.22 -32.02
C LYS A 773 13.40 10.04 -32.65
N VAL A 774 12.60 9.15 -32.06
CA VAL A 774 11.21 8.88 -32.46
C VAL A 774 10.34 8.90 -31.21
N ALA A 775 9.26 9.69 -31.23
CA ALA A 775 8.24 9.66 -30.19
C ALA A 775 6.93 9.11 -30.75
N ILE A 776 6.39 8.06 -30.12
CA ILE A 776 5.11 7.45 -30.47
C ILE A 776 4.06 7.91 -29.46
N PHE A 777 2.99 8.51 -29.97
CA PHE A 777 1.86 8.99 -29.17
C PHE A 777 0.62 8.17 -29.50
N THR A 778 0.26 7.25 -28.61
CA THR A 778 -0.73 6.20 -28.91
C THR A 778 -2.17 6.72 -28.94
N ASN A 779 -2.53 7.52 -27.94
CA ASN A 779 -3.85 8.15 -27.80
C ASN A 779 -3.86 9.15 -26.63
N VAL A 780 -4.85 10.04 -26.64
CA VAL A 780 -5.32 10.79 -25.47
C VAL A 780 -6.75 10.33 -25.18
N LEU A 781 -6.95 9.81 -23.97
CA LEU A 781 -8.25 9.34 -23.47
C LEU A 781 -8.45 9.82 -22.03
N PRO A 782 -9.71 9.90 -21.54
CA PRO A 782 -10.02 10.07 -20.13
C PRO A 782 -9.33 9.01 -19.27
N ALA A 783 -8.23 9.37 -18.62
CA ALA A 783 -7.45 8.51 -17.71
C ALA A 783 -6.51 9.42 -16.90
N HIS A 784 -6.30 9.12 -15.62
CA HIS A 784 -5.56 10.01 -14.71
C HIS A 784 -6.22 11.40 -14.54
N LEU A 785 -7.55 11.47 -14.70
CA LEU A 785 -8.31 12.68 -14.46
C LEU A 785 -8.44 12.89 -12.94
N GLY A 786 -7.79 13.94 -12.43
CA GLY A 786 -8.08 14.46 -11.09
C GLY A 786 -9.38 15.28 -11.07
N GLU A 787 -9.75 15.83 -9.91
CA GLU A 787 -10.98 16.63 -9.76
C GLU A 787 -11.07 17.85 -10.71
N THR A 788 -9.92 18.39 -11.16
CA THR A 788 -9.83 19.60 -11.99
C THR A 788 -9.09 19.39 -13.32
N SER A 789 -8.60 18.18 -13.62
CA SER A 789 -7.80 17.93 -14.81
C SER A 789 -8.68 17.53 -15.98
N THR A 790 -8.47 18.13 -17.14
CA THR A 790 -9.22 17.83 -18.37
C THR A 790 -8.45 16.89 -19.31
N VAL A 791 -9.13 16.37 -20.34
CA VAL A 791 -8.47 15.62 -21.43
C VAL A 791 -7.44 16.50 -22.14
N PHE A 792 -7.74 17.79 -22.33
CA PHE A 792 -6.80 18.80 -22.81
C PHE A 792 -5.53 18.92 -21.94
N ASP A 793 -5.67 18.95 -20.61
CA ASP A 793 -4.51 19.00 -19.70
C ASP A 793 -3.63 17.76 -19.82
N ILE A 794 -4.24 16.59 -20.01
CA ILE A 794 -3.53 15.34 -20.25
C ILE A 794 -2.75 15.43 -21.57
N ALA A 795 -3.38 15.89 -22.64
CA ALA A 795 -2.75 16.08 -23.95
C ALA A 795 -1.57 17.04 -23.87
N ARG A 796 -1.77 18.23 -23.28
CA ARG A 796 -0.73 19.23 -23.07
C ARG A 796 0.45 18.68 -22.25
N THR A 797 0.18 17.97 -21.16
CA THR A 797 1.24 17.43 -20.29
C THR A 797 2.02 16.31 -20.97
N LYS A 798 1.33 15.40 -21.67
CA LYS A 798 1.98 14.32 -22.41
C LYS A 798 2.78 14.83 -23.61
N SER A 799 2.34 15.93 -24.23
CA SER A 799 3.08 16.60 -25.32
C SER A 799 4.46 17.10 -24.89
N ALA A 800 4.74 17.18 -23.59
CA ALA A 800 6.09 17.43 -23.10
C ALA A 800 7.10 16.33 -23.48
N ILE A 801 6.66 15.17 -24.00
CA ILE A 801 7.53 14.16 -24.62
C ILE A 801 8.40 14.73 -25.75
N PHE A 802 7.89 15.72 -26.48
CA PHE A 802 8.60 16.39 -27.57
C PHE A 802 9.72 17.32 -27.06
N LEU A 803 9.77 17.62 -25.75
CA LEU A 803 10.70 18.63 -25.24
C LEU A 803 12.17 18.21 -25.34
N GLY A 804 12.45 16.91 -25.39
CA GLY A 804 13.79 16.36 -25.55
C GLY A 804 14.19 16.04 -26.99
N MET A 805 13.31 16.29 -27.96
CA MET A 805 13.55 15.97 -29.37
C MET A 805 14.18 17.15 -30.11
N ALA A 806 15.00 16.86 -31.12
CA ALA A 806 15.61 17.84 -32.01
C ALA A 806 14.71 18.10 -33.23
N PRO A 807 14.79 19.28 -33.87
CA PRO A 807 14.12 19.52 -35.15
C PRO A 807 14.47 18.45 -36.19
N GLY A 808 13.47 17.98 -36.95
CA GLY A 808 13.59 16.88 -37.92
C GLY A 808 13.51 15.47 -37.31
N ASP A 809 13.48 15.33 -35.97
CA ASP A 809 13.13 14.07 -35.32
C ASP A 809 11.66 13.71 -35.57
N LYS A 810 11.29 12.44 -35.40
CA LYS A 810 10.02 11.91 -35.92
C LYS A 810 8.97 11.77 -34.83
N ALA A 811 7.81 12.40 -35.02
CA ALA A 811 6.65 12.22 -34.14
C ALA A 811 5.63 11.31 -34.83
N VAL A 812 5.42 10.10 -34.31
CA VAL A 812 4.40 9.16 -34.78
C VAL A 812 3.12 9.38 -33.98
N LEU A 813 2.12 10.00 -34.60
CA LEU A 813 0.91 10.48 -33.92
C LEU A 813 -0.35 9.79 -34.44
N ASN A 814 -1.18 9.32 -33.51
CA ASN A 814 -2.50 8.81 -33.85
C ASN A 814 -3.41 9.96 -34.29
N ARG A 815 -3.86 9.97 -35.54
CA ARG A 815 -4.74 11.03 -36.08
C ARG A 815 -6.13 11.00 -35.48
N ASP A 816 -6.59 9.83 -35.04
CA ASP A 816 -7.96 9.61 -34.57
C ASP A 816 -8.13 9.90 -33.07
N MET A 817 -7.09 10.40 -32.39
CA MET A 817 -7.13 10.65 -30.94
C MET A 817 -7.84 11.96 -30.58
N LEU A 818 -8.39 12.00 -29.36
CA LEU A 818 -8.86 13.26 -28.76
C LEU A 818 -7.71 14.24 -28.62
N GLU A 819 -8.01 15.54 -28.65
CA GLU A 819 -7.00 16.61 -28.50
C GLU A 819 -5.87 16.51 -29.53
N TRP A 820 -6.16 16.00 -30.72
CA TRP A 820 -5.24 15.90 -31.85
C TRP A 820 -4.48 17.22 -32.07
N ASP A 821 -5.20 18.34 -32.19
CA ASP A 821 -4.63 19.65 -32.49
C ASP A 821 -3.60 20.06 -31.44
N THR A 822 -3.90 19.86 -30.16
CA THR A 822 -2.99 20.16 -29.04
C THR A 822 -1.66 19.42 -29.16
N VAL A 823 -1.70 18.12 -29.47
CA VAL A 823 -0.48 17.29 -29.60
C VAL A 823 0.25 17.58 -30.90
N HIS A 824 -0.49 17.73 -32.00
CA HIS A 824 0.04 18.06 -33.32
C HIS A 824 0.79 19.40 -33.30
N ASP A 825 0.19 20.44 -32.72
CA ASP A 825 0.79 21.78 -32.68
C ASP A 825 2.02 21.82 -31.78
N ALA A 826 2.03 21.03 -30.70
CA ALA A 826 3.22 20.87 -29.86
C ALA A 826 4.38 20.19 -30.61
N ALA A 827 4.10 19.18 -31.43
CA ALA A 827 5.11 18.54 -32.28
C ALA A 827 5.60 19.48 -33.38
N ARG A 828 4.68 20.18 -34.06
CA ARG A 828 4.99 21.16 -35.11
C ARG A 828 5.82 22.33 -34.57
N GLY A 829 5.47 22.83 -33.38
CA GLY A 829 6.20 23.91 -32.70
C GLY A 829 7.63 23.54 -32.33
N ARG A 830 7.97 22.24 -32.32
CA ARG A 830 9.34 21.73 -32.18
C ARG A 830 10.06 21.45 -33.50
N GLY A 831 9.41 21.70 -34.64
CA GLY A 831 9.96 21.42 -35.96
C GLY A 831 10.15 19.93 -36.22
N LEU A 832 9.30 19.08 -35.64
CA LEU A 832 9.36 17.62 -35.82
C LEU A 832 8.70 17.21 -37.13
N ASP A 833 9.20 16.14 -37.73
CA ASP A 833 8.55 15.51 -38.88
C ASP A 833 7.45 14.58 -38.38
N ILE A 834 6.21 14.91 -38.70
CA ILE A 834 5.03 14.24 -38.17
C ILE A 834 4.61 13.11 -39.12
N LEU A 835 4.54 11.89 -38.58
CA LEU A 835 3.98 10.72 -39.25
C LEU A 835 2.63 10.39 -38.62
N THR A 836 1.56 10.57 -39.38
CA THR A 836 0.20 10.26 -38.93
C THR A 836 -0.15 8.80 -39.17
N TYR A 837 -0.76 8.16 -38.17
CA TYR A 837 -1.36 6.85 -38.32
C TYR A 837 -2.79 6.83 -37.77
N GLY A 838 -3.64 5.94 -38.28
CA GLY A 838 -5.04 5.85 -37.86
C GLY A 838 -5.92 5.26 -38.96
N THR A 839 -7.23 5.47 -38.84
CA THR A 839 -8.25 5.06 -39.82
C THR A 839 -8.65 6.21 -40.76
N SER A 840 -8.40 7.46 -40.36
CA SER A 840 -8.62 8.63 -41.22
C SER A 840 -7.84 8.55 -42.54
N ASP A 841 -8.48 9.02 -43.61
CA ASP A 841 -7.90 9.21 -44.95
C ASP A 841 -6.76 10.23 -45.01
N ALA A 842 -6.64 11.09 -44.01
CA ALA A 842 -5.54 12.03 -43.85
C ALA A 842 -4.26 11.39 -43.26
N CYS A 843 -4.28 10.09 -42.95
CA CYS A 843 -3.14 9.38 -42.39
C CYS A 843 -2.12 8.99 -43.45
N LEU A 844 -0.83 9.22 -43.18
CA LEU A 844 0.26 8.65 -43.96
C LEU A 844 0.33 7.12 -43.80
N PHE A 845 -0.10 6.61 -42.66
CA PHE A 845 -0.24 5.19 -42.35
C PHE A 845 -1.70 4.94 -41.99
N GLN A 846 -2.52 4.63 -42.99
CA GLN A 846 -3.96 4.45 -42.84
C GLN A 846 -4.33 2.97 -42.72
N LEU A 847 -5.06 2.59 -41.68
CA LEU A 847 -5.74 1.30 -41.60
C LEU A 847 -7.03 1.38 -42.42
N LEU A 848 -7.09 0.62 -43.51
CA LEU A 848 -8.26 0.58 -44.41
C LEU A 848 -9.33 -0.38 -43.89
N HIS A 849 -8.88 -1.54 -43.40
CA HIS A 849 -9.77 -2.60 -42.93
C HIS A 849 -9.03 -3.51 -41.94
N TYR A 850 -9.75 -4.00 -40.94
CA TYR A 850 -9.33 -5.08 -40.08
C TYR A 850 -10.36 -6.20 -40.15
N ASP A 851 -9.93 -7.36 -40.64
CA ASP A 851 -10.75 -8.55 -40.68
C ASP A 851 -10.60 -9.29 -39.35
N VAL A 852 -11.70 -9.35 -38.58
CA VAL A 852 -11.67 -9.92 -37.23
C VAL A 852 -11.45 -11.43 -37.26
N ALA A 853 -11.99 -12.13 -38.26
CA ALA A 853 -11.96 -13.58 -38.39
C ALA A 853 -10.53 -14.10 -38.65
N SER A 854 -9.84 -13.50 -39.61
CA SER A 854 -8.48 -13.84 -39.99
C SER A 854 -7.41 -13.11 -39.18
N GLY A 855 -7.80 -12.05 -38.45
CA GLY A 855 -6.90 -11.13 -37.78
C GLY A 855 -6.07 -10.27 -38.75
N GLN A 856 -6.40 -10.28 -40.04
CA GLN A 856 -5.65 -9.61 -41.09
C GLN A 856 -6.01 -8.12 -41.20
N ALA A 857 -5.00 -7.27 -41.24
CA ALA A 857 -5.12 -5.83 -41.43
C ALA A 857 -4.68 -5.44 -42.85
N ARG A 858 -5.52 -4.66 -43.54
CA ARG A 858 -5.17 -3.97 -44.78
C ARG A 858 -4.88 -2.51 -44.46
N ALA A 859 -3.71 -2.03 -44.84
CA ALA A 859 -3.31 -0.65 -44.62
C ALA A 859 -2.75 -0.01 -45.88
N ARG A 860 -2.92 1.30 -46.00
CA ARG A 860 -2.23 2.13 -46.96
C ARG A 860 -1.09 2.84 -46.24
N ILE A 861 0.14 2.57 -46.68
CA ILE A 861 1.33 3.26 -46.19
C ILE A 861 1.83 4.15 -47.32
N LYS A 862 1.72 5.46 -47.13
CA LYS A 862 1.90 6.48 -48.16
C LYS A 862 0.96 6.20 -49.34
N GLU A 863 1.49 5.73 -50.47
CA GLU A 863 0.72 5.42 -51.68
C GLU A 863 0.61 3.90 -51.95
N GLN A 864 1.13 3.06 -51.06
CA GLN A 864 1.16 1.60 -51.25
C GLN A 864 0.18 0.91 -50.30
N GLU A 865 -0.64 0.01 -50.84
CA GLU A 865 -1.45 -0.88 -50.02
C GLU A 865 -0.65 -2.11 -49.63
N ILE A 866 -0.65 -2.41 -48.33
CA ILE A 866 -0.03 -3.59 -47.76
C ILE A 866 -1.03 -4.34 -46.89
N THR A 867 -0.71 -5.60 -46.66
CA THR A 867 -1.45 -6.47 -45.75
C THR A 867 -0.50 -7.00 -44.70
N TYR A 868 -0.91 -6.96 -43.44
CA TYR A 868 -0.13 -7.49 -42.32
C TYR A 868 -1.06 -8.11 -41.28
N ARG A 869 -0.49 -8.91 -40.39
CA ARG A 869 -1.19 -9.47 -39.24
C ARG A 869 -0.36 -9.20 -37.99
N VAL A 870 -1.04 -9.03 -36.87
CA VAL A 870 -0.42 -8.95 -35.56
C VAL A 870 -0.82 -10.23 -34.83
N GLY A 871 0.12 -10.93 -34.20
CA GLY A 871 -0.17 -12.17 -33.46
C GLY A 871 -1.11 -11.99 -32.26
N ALA A 872 -1.43 -10.74 -31.90
CA ALA A 872 -2.43 -10.36 -30.90
C ALA A 872 -3.72 -9.84 -31.58
N ALA A 873 -4.86 -10.38 -31.17
CA ALA A 873 -6.16 -10.07 -31.78
C ALA A 873 -6.76 -8.72 -31.37
N GLY A 874 -7.52 -8.12 -32.29
CA GLY A 874 -8.28 -6.88 -32.14
C GLY A 874 -7.79 -5.75 -33.04
N GLN A 875 -8.72 -4.93 -33.54
CA GLN A 875 -8.41 -3.77 -34.38
C GLN A 875 -7.45 -2.79 -33.71
N HIS A 876 -7.57 -2.61 -32.38
CA HIS A 876 -6.64 -1.78 -31.60
C HIS A 876 -5.21 -2.33 -31.60
N MET A 877 -5.01 -3.65 -31.70
CA MET A 877 -3.69 -4.25 -31.87
C MET A 877 -3.15 -4.03 -33.28
N ALA A 878 -4.00 -4.12 -34.30
CA ALA A 878 -3.64 -3.75 -35.67
C ALA A 878 -3.20 -2.28 -35.77
N LEU A 879 -3.92 -1.36 -35.13
CA LEU A 879 -3.54 0.07 -35.06
C LEU A 879 -2.21 0.28 -34.31
N ASN A 880 -1.97 -0.45 -33.22
CA ASN A 880 -0.67 -0.43 -32.55
C ASN A 880 0.44 -0.92 -33.49
N GLY A 881 0.20 -2.00 -34.24
CA GLY A 881 1.11 -2.51 -35.27
C GLY A 881 1.39 -1.48 -36.35
N LEU A 882 0.37 -0.71 -36.77
CA LEU A 882 0.53 0.37 -37.74
C LEU A 882 1.42 1.51 -37.21
N ALA A 883 1.28 1.86 -35.92
CA ALA A 883 2.18 2.79 -35.25
C ALA A 883 3.63 2.27 -35.22
N ILE A 884 3.82 0.95 -35.05
CA ILE A 884 5.15 0.32 -35.12
C ILE A 884 5.72 0.42 -36.54
N LEU A 885 4.93 0.13 -37.58
CA LEU A 885 5.37 0.28 -38.97
C LEU A 885 5.76 1.73 -39.30
N ALA A 886 5.01 2.70 -38.77
CA ALA A 886 5.37 4.12 -38.88
C ALA A 886 6.70 4.43 -38.18
N ALA A 887 6.94 3.88 -36.98
CA ALA A 887 8.20 4.04 -36.25
C ALA A 887 9.39 3.34 -36.94
N VAL A 888 9.19 2.17 -37.53
CA VAL A 888 10.21 1.45 -38.33
C VAL A 888 10.56 2.26 -39.57
N SER A 889 9.55 2.77 -40.29
CA SER A 889 9.77 3.68 -41.42
C SER A 889 10.48 4.97 -41.01
N ALA A 890 10.17 5.51 -39.83
CA ALA A 890 10.81 6.69 -39.26
C ALA A 890 12.33 6.51 -39.03
N LEU A 891 12.74 5.28 -38.71
CA LEU A 891 14.15 4.89 -38.57
C LEU A 891 14.83 4.60 -39.92
N GLY A 892 14.09 4.56 -41.03
CA GLY A 892 14.60 4.22 -42.35
C GLY A 892 14.77 2.72 -42.60
N HIS A 893 14.21 1.87 -41.74
CA HIS A 893 14.26 0.41 -41.88
C HIS A 893 13.18 -0.10 -42.86
N PRO A 894 13.43 -1.22 -43.58
CA PRO A 894 12.44 -1.85 -44.44
C PRO A 894 11.25 -2.40 -43.64
N LEU A 895 10.06 -2.42 -44.23
CA LEU A 895 8.83 -2.81 -43.52
C LEU A 895 8.63 -4.33 -43.48
N GLU A 896 9.14 -5.08 -44.45
CA GLU A 896 8.92 -6.51 -44.59
C GLU A 896 9.39 -7.31 -43.36
N PRO A 897 10.58 -7.08 -42.79
CA PRO A 897 10.98 -7.74 -41.55
C PRO A 897 10.10 -7.35 -40.36
N ALA A 898 9.62 -6.10 -40.31
CA ALA A 898 8.71 -5.66 -39.25
C ALA A 898 7.35 -6.35 -39.35
N ILE A 899 6.79 -6.48 -40.55
CA ILE A 899 5.53 -7.19 -40.80
C ILE A 899 5.64 -8.65 -40.36
N ALA A 900 6.75 -9.32 -40.68
CA ALA A 900 6.99 -10.70 -40.24
C ALA A 900 7.08 -10.82 -38.71
N GLN A 901 7.73 -9.86 -38.03
CA GLN A 901 7.81 -9.87 -36.57
C GLN A 901 6.49 -9.50 -35.87
N LEU A 902 5.68 -8.62 -36.46
CA LEU A 902 4.35 -8.31 -35.92
C LEU A 902 3.49 -9.57 -35.84
N ASP A 903 3.62 -10.45 -36.83
CA ASP A 903 2.85 -11.70 -36.92
C ASP A 903 3.13 -12.67 -35.76
N SER A 904 4.36 -12.67 -35.24
CA SER A 904 4.80 -13.52 -34.14
C SER A 904 4.63 -12.88 -32.75
N PHE A 905 4.14 -11.64 -32.67
CA PHE A 905 3.94 -10.95 -31.40
C PHE A 905 2.76 -11.54 -30.62
N ALA A 906 3.03 -12.03 -29.40
CA ALA A 906 1.98 -12.48 -28.49
C ALA A 906 1.48 -11.33 -27.60
N ALA A 907 0.18 -11.33 -27.29
CA ALA A 907 -0.39 -10.40 -26.32
C ALA A 907 0.27 -10.57 -24.94
N LEU A 908 0.40 -9.47 -24.20
CA LEU A 908 0.92 -9.52 -22.84
C LEU A 908 -0.18 -9.99 -21.87
N PRO A 909 0.18 -10.69 -20.78
CA PRO A 909 -0.78 -11.07 -19.74
C PRO A 909 -1.58 -9.86 -19.23
N GLY A 910 -2.90 -10.03 -19.06
CA GLY A 910 -3.81 -8.97 -18.66
C GLY A 910 -4.05 -7.86 -19.68
N ARG A 911 -3.59 -8.01 -20.93
CA ARG A 911 -3.69 -7.01 -22.01
C ARG A 911 -4.24 -7.60 -23.31
N GLY A 912 -5.30 -8.39 -23.21
CA GLY A 912 -5.94 -9.09 -24.31
C GLY A 912 -5.32 -10.45 -24.63
N GLU A 913 -4.76 -11.13 -23.63
CA GLU A 913 -4.36 -12.54 -23.78
C GLU A 913 -5.63 -13.38 -23.96
N GLU A 914 -5.64 -14.29 -24.95
CA GLU A 914 -6.73 -15.24 -25.14
C GLU A 914 -6.30 -16.62 -24.67
N ILE A 915 -7.20 -17.28 -23.94
CA ILE A 915 -6.83 -18.44 -23.15
C ILE A 915 -7.97 -19.43 -23.21
N ASP A 916 -7.73 -20.56 -23.85
CA ASP A 916 -8.66 -21.68 -23.82
C ASP A 916 -8.49 -22.45 -22.51
N LEU A 917 -9.59 -22.62 -21.78
CA LEU A 917 -9.65 -23.27 -20.48
C LEU A 917 -10.76 -24.32 -20.46
N SER A 918 -10.63 -25.35 -19.62
CA SER A 918 -11.69 -26.33 -19.37
C SER A 918 -12.13 -26.25 -17.91
N LEU A 919 -13.33 -25.72 -17.65
CA LEU A 919 -13.88 -25.55 -16.31
C LEU A 919 -14.94 -26.63 -16.03
N ASP A 920 -14.63 -27.60 -15.17
CA ASP A 920 -15.51 -28.72 -14.84
C ASP A 920 -16.03 -29.45 -16.11
N GLY A 921 -15.14 -29.65 -17.11
CA GLY A 921 -15.46 -30.30 -18.39
C GLY A 921 -16.11 -29.39 -19.43
N ARG A 922 -16.37 -28.11 -19.12
CA ARG A 922 -16.88 -27.10 -20.06
C ARG A 922 -15.71 -26.33 -20.67
N ARG A 923 -15.61 -26.29 -22.00
CA ARG A 923 -14.63 -25.47 -22.72
C ARG A 923 -15.04 -24.01 -22.65
N LEU A 924 -14.10 -23.13 -22.32
CA LEU A 924 -14.28 -21.69 -22.26
C LEU A 924 -13.11 -21.02 -22.97
N THR A 925 -13.38 -19.90 -23.65
CA THR A 925 -12.32 -19.02 -24.15
C THR A 925 -12.33 -17.74 -23.31
N VAL A 926 -11.23 -17.46 -22.61
CA VAL A 926 -11.11 -16.29 -21.73
C VAL A 926 -10.24 -15.23 -22.40
N ILE A 927 -10.77 -14.02 -22.50
CA ILE A 927 -10.03 -12.83 -22.91
C ILE A 927 -9.62 -12.06 -21.65
N ASP A 928 -8.34 -12.16 -21.28
CA ASP A 928 -7.76 -11.49 -20.11
C ASP A 928 -7.25 -10.09 -20.49
N ASP A 929 -8.08 -9.07 -20.21
CA ASP A 929 -7.73 -7.65 -20.34
C ASP A 929 -7.92 -6.90 -19.01
N ALA A 930 -7.60 -7.60 -17.91
CA ALA A 930 -7.89 -7.19 -16.54
C ALA A 930 -6.76 -6.42 -15.83
N TYR A 931 -5.77 -5.91 -16.57
CA TYR A 931 -4.68 -5.11 -15.99
C TYR A 931 -5.15 -3.70 -15.56
N ASN A 932 -5.83 -2.98 -16.45
CA ASN A 932 -6.38 -1.65 -16.16
C ASN A 932 -7.51 -1.28 -17.14
N ALA A 933 -8.36 -0.31 -16.77
CA ALA A 933 -9.48 0.15 -17.59
C ALA A 933 -9.59 1.68 -17.66
N ASN A 934 -10.03 2.14 -18.82
CA ASN A 934 -10.49 3.50 -19.11
C ASN A 934 -11.51 3.42 -20.27
N PRO A 935 -12.24 4.49 -20.61
CA PRO A 935 -13.36 4.38 -21.55
C PRO A 935 -12.96 3.85 -22.94
N GLY A 936 -11.83 4.33 -23.48
CA GLY A 936 -11.36 3.86 -24.77
C GLY A 936 -10.84 2.42 -24.74
N SER A 937 -10.14 2.01 -23.69
CA SER A 937 -9.69 0.61 -23.57
C SER A 937 -10.87 -0.33 -23.34
N MET A 938 -11.87 0.06 -22.54
CA MET A 938 -13.12 -0.67 -22.34
C MET A 938 -13.82 -0.94 -23.67
N ARG A 939 -14.01 0.11 -24.47
CA ARG A 939 -14.62 -0.01 -25.79
C ARG A 939 -13.85 -0.96 -26.71
N ALA A 940 -12.52 -0.83 -26.78
CA ALA A 940 -11.70 -1.70 -27.62
C ALA A 940 -11.79 -3.19 -27.22
N ALA A 941 -11.90 -3.48 -25.93
CA ALA A 941 -12.07 -4.85 -25.43
C ALA A 941 -13.46 -5.40 -25.72
N LEU A 942 -14.50 -4.58 -25.58
CA LEU A 942 -15.87 -4.95 -25.91
C LEU A 942 -16.07 -5.16 -27.41
N GLU A 943 -15.44 -4.34 -28.26
CA GLU A 943 -15.40 -4.52 -29.72
C GLU A 943 -14.73 -5.83 -30.12
N ARG A 944 -13.63 -6.20 -29.44
CA ARG A 944 -13.00 -7.51 -29.64
C ARG A 944 -13.93 -8.65 -29.26
N LEU A 945 -14.54 -8.61 -28.07
CA LEU A 945 -15.49 -9.64 -27.66
C LEU A 945 -16.65 -9.75 -28.64
N ASN A 946 -17.22 -8.62 -29.06
CA ASN A 946 -18.32 -8.54 -30.01
C ASN A 946 -18.00 -9.20 -31.35
N GLY A 947 -16.78 -9.00 -31.86
CA GLY A 947 -16.32 -9.57 -33.12
C GLY A 947 -15.85 -11.03 -33.02
N HIS A 948 -15.79 -11.61 -31.82
CA HIS A 948 -15.36 -13.00 -31.66
C HIS A 948 -16.33 -13.96 -32.37
N GLU A 949 -15.78 -14.83 -33.22
CA GLU A 949 -16.54 -15.81 -33.99
C GLU A 949 -16.73 -17.10 -33.18
N GLY A 950 -17.83 -17.81 -33.43
CA GLY A 950 -18.19 -19.02 -32.70
C GLY A 950 -19.66 -19.08 -32.33
N SER A 951 -20.12 -20.27 -31.94
CA SER A 951 -21.52 -20.51 -31.54
C SER A 951 -21.78 -20.31 -30.05
N GLY A 952 -20.73 -20.06 -29.26
CA GLY A 952 -20.84 -19.85 -27.81
C GLY A 952 -21.28 -18.44 -27.44
N ARG A 953 -21.74 -18.27 -26.21
CA ARG A 953 -22.21 -16.95 -25.74
C ARG A 953 -21.02 -16.03 -25.48
N ARG A 954 -21.17 -14.77 -25.85
CA ARG A 954 -20.22 -13.69 -25.59
C ARG A 954 -20.57 -13.00 -24.28
N ILE A 955 -19.68 -13.12 -23.31
CA ILE A 955 -19.91 -12.67 -21.93
C ILE A 955 -18.90 -11.59 -21.56
N ALA A 956 -19.40 -10.42 -21.17
CA ALA A 956 -18.57 -9.32 -20.66
C ALA A 956 -18.61 -9.30 -19.13
N VAL A 957 -17.45 -9.38 -18.48
CA VAL A 957 -17.29 -9.30 -17.02
C VAL A 957 -16.47 -8.06 -16.67
N LEU A 958 -17.13 -7.02 -16.16
CA LEU A 958 -16.58 -5.68 -16.05
C LEU A 958 -16.48 -5.19 -14.59
N GLY A 959 -15.30 -4.74 -14.19
CA GLY A 959 -15.06 -3.91 -13.01
C GLY A 959 -14.99 -2.42 -13.38
N GLU A 960 -15.12 -1.54 -12.39
CA GLU A 960 -15.09 -0.08 -12.60
C GLU A 960 -13.79 0.43 -13.25
N MET A 961 -13.92 1.55 -13.94
CA MET A 961 -12.83 2.38 -14.41
C MET A 961 -12.48 3.42 -13.33
N ALA A 962 -11.26 3.36 -12.82
CA ALA A 962 -10.72 4.30 -11.85
C ALA A 962 -10.15 5.57 -12.50
N GLU A 963 -9.91 6.62 -11.71
CA GLU A 963 -9.21 7.85 -12.11
C GLU A 963 -9.88 8.63 -13.27
N LEU A 964 -11.22 8.66 -13.31
CA LEU A 964 -12.01 9.38 -14.32
C LEU A 964 -12.57 10.73 -13.85
N GLY A 965 -12.25 11.15 -12.62
CA GLY A 965 -12.71 12.41 -12.05
C GLY A 965 -14.24 12.49 -11.88
N PRO A 966 -14.82 13.71 -11.83
CA PRO A 966 -16.26 13.91 -11.59
C PRO A 966 -17.17 13.29 -12.66
N GLY A 967 -16.66 13.08 -13.88
CA GLY A 967 -17.40 12.46 -14.98
C GLY A 967 -17.46 10.92 -14.94
N ALA A 968 -16.94 10.28 -13.88
CA ALA A 968 -16.76 8.83 -13.83
C ALA A 968 -18.06 8.04 -14.16
N ALA A 969 -19.19 8.39 -13.55
CA ALA A 969 -20.46 7.68 -13.78
C ALA A 969 -20.95 7.81 -15.24
N ALA A 970 -20.78 9.00 -15.85
CA ALA A 970 -21.17 9.23 -17.24
C ALA A 970 -20.38 8.32 -18.20
N TYR A 971 -19.06 8.22 -18.01
CA TYR A 971 -18.23 7.34 -18.84
C TYR A 971 -18.60 5.85 -18.73
N HIS A 972 -19.07 5.39 -17.57
CA HIS A 972 -19.57 4.01 -17.44
C HIS A 972 -20.89 3.84 -18.19
N THR A 973 -21.79 4.80 -18.03
CA THR A 973 -23.12 4.81 -18.69
C THR A 973 -23.00 4.84 -20.22
N GLU A 974 -22.05 5.59 -20.76
CA GLU A 974 -21.81 5.70 -22.21
C GLU A 974 -21.52 4.35 -22.88
N LEU A 975 -20.96 3.37 -22.16
CA LEU A 975 -20.73 2.01 -22.67
C LEU A 975 -22.04 1.30 -23.05
N ALA A 976 -23.18 1.69 -22.47
CA ALA A 976 -24.47 1.07 -22.74
C ALA A 976 -24.92 1.28 -24.20
N ALA A 977 -24.50 2.38 -24.84
CA ALA A 977 -24.82 2.64 -26.25
C ALA A 977 -24.21 1.56 -27.16
N PHE A 978 -22.91 1.25 -26.96
CA PHE A 978 -22.26 0.15 -27.65
C PHE A 978 -22.92 -1.19 -27.33
N MET A 979 -23.25 -1.44 -26.06
CA MET A 979 -23.89 -2.68 -25.65
C MET A 979 -25.26 -2.91 -26.28
N ARG A 980 -25.98 -1.86 -26.73
CA ARG A 980 -27.27 -2.02 -27.41
C ARG A 980 -27.13 -2.64 -28.79
N GLU A 981 -26.11 -2.23 -29.53
CA GLU A 981 -25.86 -2.63 -30.92
C GLU A 981 -24.94 -3.85 -31.04
N SER A 982 -24.32 -4.27 -29.94
CA SER A 982 -23.42 -5.43 -29.92
C SER A 982 -24.15 -6.77 -29.93
N SER A 983 -23.46 -7.81 -30.38
CA SER A 983 -23.85 -9.22 -30.27
C SER A 983 -23.38 -9.86 -28.97
N ILE A 984 -23.09 -9.05 -27.93
CA ILE A 984 -22.74 -9.54 -26.59
C ILE A 984 -24.01 -10.04 -25.90
N ASP A 985 -23.99 -11.28 -25.45
CA ASP A 985 -25.16 -12.00 -24.95
C ASP A 985 -25.45 -11.69 -23.48
N GLN A 986 -24.41 -11.60 -22.65
CA GLN A 986 -24.54 -11.35 -21.21
C GLN A 986 -23.49 -10.38 -20.71
N VAL A 987 -23.88 -9.54 -19.76
CA VAL A 987 -23.00 -8.60 -19.06
C VAL A 987 -23.09 -8.83 -17.56
N TYR A 988 -21.94 -8.93 -16.92
CA TYR A 988 -21.76 -8.98 -15.48
C TYR A 988 -20.91 -7.79 -15.06
N VAL A 989 -21.37 -7.02 -14.08
CA VAL A 989 -20.69 -5.82 -13.61
C VAL A 989 -20.50 -5.84 -12.10
N THR A 990 -19.46 -5.17 -11.61
CA THR A 990 -19.28 -4.89 -10.18
C THR A 990 -18.82 -3.46 -9.95
N GLY A 991 -19.38 -2.82 -8.92
CA GLY A 991 -19.15 -1.43 -8.56
C GLY A 991 -20.36 -0.51 -8.75
N GLU A 992 -20.45 0.53 -7.94
CA GLU A 992 -21.59 1.45 -7.84
C GLU A 992 -21.76 2.35 -9.09
N LEU A 993 -20.66 2.63 -9.81
CA LEU A 993 -20.66 3.47 -11.02
C LEU A 993 -21.34 2.82 -12.23
N TYR A 994 -21.65 1.52 -12.17
CA TYR A 994 -22.38 0.83 -13.23
C TYR A 994 -23.90 0.86 -13.07
N THR A 995 -24.46 1.51 -12.04
CA THR A 995 -25.93 1.54 -11.81
C THR A 995 -26.71 1.99 -13.06
N ASP A 996 -26.38 3.16 -13.61
CA ASP A 996 -27.07 3.69 -14.79
C ASP A 996 -26.78 2.90 -16.07
N PHE A 997 -25.54 2.42 -16.23
CA PHE A 997 -25.16 1.50 -17.30
C PHE A 997 -26.01 0.23 -17.28
N TRP A 998 -26.15 -0.38 -16.10
CA TRP A 998 -26.90 -1.60 -15.86
C TRP A 998 -28.37 -1.40 -16.20
N ASP A 999 -28.95 -0.28 -15.76
CA ASP A 999 -30.34 0.06 -16.03
C ASP A 999 -30.63 0.40 -17.50
N ALA A 1000 -29.62 0.81 -18.26
CA ALA A 1000 -29.73 1.01 -19.69
C ALA A 1000 -29.65 -0.29 -20.52
N LEU A 1001 -29.25 -1.43 -19.93
CA LEU A 1001 -29.19 -2.72 -20.63
C LEU A 1001 -30.58 -3.36 -20.74
N SER A 1002 -30.86 -4.06 -21.84
CA SER A 1002 -32.06 -4.90 -21.96
C SER A 1002 -32.03 -6.03 -20.92
N PRO A 1003 -33.18 -6.42 -20.30
CA PRO A 1003 -33.21 -7.52 -19.33
C PRO A 1003 -32.57 -8.82 -19.81
N ALA A 1004 -32.68 -9.12 -21.11
CA ALA A 1004 -32.09 -10.31 -21.72
C ALA A 1004 -30.55 -10.33 -21.67
N ARG A 1005 -29.87 -9.17 -21.61
CA ARG A 1005 -28.40 -9.05 -21.52
C ARG A 1005 -27.88 -8.93 -20.09
N ARG A 1006 -28.77 -8.73 -19.12
CA ARG A 1006 -28.40 -8.52 -17.72
C ARG A 1006 -28.08 -9.87 -17.05
N GLY A 1007 -26.79 -10.16 -16.91
CA GLY A 1007 -26.28 -11.28 -16.11
C GLY A 1007 -26.42 -11.01 -14.61
N VAL A 1008 -25.50 -10.20 -14.05
CA VAL A 1008 -25.64 -9.68 -12.67
C VAL A 1008 -24.90 -8.34 -12.47
N HIS A 1009 -25.47 -7.47 -11.62
CA HIS A 1009 -24.76 -6.35 -10.99
C HIS A 1009 -24.42 -6.76 -9.56
N ALA A 1010 -23.15 -7.06 -9.32
CA ALA A 1010 -22.69 -7.62 -8.06
C ALA A 1010 -22.06 -6.55 -7.16
N ASP A 1011 -22.40 -6.59 -5.87
CA ASP A 1011 -21.82 -5.71 -4.84
C ASP A 1011 -20.33 -6.01 -4.58
N SER A 1012 -19.83 -7.17 -5.00
CA SER A 1012 -18.43 -7.52 -4.86
C SER A 1012 -17.93 -8.50 -5.93
N ARG A 1013 -16.62 -8.46 -6.15
CA ARG A 1013 -15.89 -9.46 -6.93
C ARG A 1013 -16.14 -10.91 -6.47
N GLN A 1014 -16.28 -11.14 -5.16
CA GLN A 1014 -16.52 -12.49 -4.63
C GLN A 1014 -17.92 -13.00 -5.00
N ALA A 1015 -18.93 -12.14 -4.96
CA ALA A 1015 -20.27 -12.47 -5.44
C ALA A 1015 -20.26 -12.75 -6.96
N LEU A 1016 -19.58 -11.91 -7.74
CA LEU A 1016 -19.40 -12.11 -9.18
C LEU A 1016 -18.77 -13.48 -9.49
N LYS A 1017 -17.73 -13.87 -8.75
CA LYS A 1017 -17.05 -15.17 -8.88
C LYS A 1017 -17.99 -16.35 -8.67
N GLU A 1018 -18.78 -16.32 -7.59
CA GLU A 1018 -19.71 -17.41 -7.25
C GLU A 1018 -20.76 -17.58 -8.35
N ILE A 1019 -21.29 -16.47 -8.86
CA ILE A 1019 -22.31 -16.47 -9.91
C ILE A 1019 -21.74 -16.96 -11.24
N LEU A 1020 -20.52 -16.53 -11.61
CA LEU A 1020 -19.88 -16.97 -12.85
C LEU A 1020 -19.62 -18.47 -12.87
N ARG A 1021 -19.26 -19.09 -11.74
CA ARG A 1021 -19.01 -20.54 -11.68
C ARG A 1021 -20.22 -21.37 -12.17
N ASP A 1022 -21.41 -20.95 -11.78
CA ASP A 1022 -22.66 -21.64 -12.09
C ASP A 1022 -23.26 -21.21 -13.44
N ARG A 1023 -23.00 -19.97 -13.87
CA ARG A 1023 -23.63 -19.39 -15.06
C ARG A 1023 -22.87 -19.64 -16.35
N LEU A 1024 -21.55 -19.90 -16.28
CA LEU A 1024 -20.74 -20.20 -17.45
C LEU A 1024 -21.07 -21.59 -18.01
N THR A 1025 -21.19 -21.70 -19.33
CA THR A 1025 -21.57 -22.90 -20.08
C THR A 1025 -20.52 -23.27 -21.13
N ASP A 1026 -20.57 -24.51 -21.63
CA ASP A 1026 -19.65 -24.99 -22.68
C ASP A 1026 -19.71 -24.08 -23.91
N GLY A 1027 -18.54 -23.68 -24.38
CA GLY A 1027 -18.34 -22.80 -25.53
C GLY A 1027 -18.34 -21.29 -25.21
N ASP A 1028 -18.62 -20.86 -23.99
CA ASP A 1028 -18.67 -19.41 -23.68
C ASP A 1028 -17.32 -18.71 -23.91
N VAL A 1029 -17.40 -17.48 -24.41
CA VAL A 1029 -16.28 -16.56 -24.58
C VAL A 1029 -16.41 -15.45 -23.55
N VAL A 1030 -15.46 -15.34 -22.63
CA VAL A 1030 -15.57 -14.49 -21.44
C VAL A 1030 -14.48 -13.44 -21.39
N LEU A 1031 -14.86 -12.17 -21.53
CA LEU A 1031 -13.95 -11.03 -21.35
C LEU A 1031 -13.91 -10.61 -19.89
N PHE A 1032 -12.72 -10.48 -19.32
CA PHE A 1032 -12.51 -9.83 -18.02
C PHE A 1032 -11.82 -8.49 -18.19
N LYS A 1033 -12.42 -7.43 -17.64
CA LYS A 1033 -11.83 -6.08 -17.73
C LYS A 1033 -12.20 -5.18 -16.56
N GLY A 1034 -11.25 -4.41 -16.06
CA GLY A 1034 -11.46 -3.45 -14.99
C GLY A 1034 -10.17 -2.74 -14.60
N SER A 1035 -10.25 -1.66 -13.83
CA SER A 1035 -9.04 -1.07 -13.25
C SER A 1035 -8.37 -2.04 -12.28
N HIS A 1036 -7.05 -1.98 -12.13
CA HIS A 1036 -6.30 -2.92 -11.27
C HIS A 1036 -6.90 -3.04 -9.86
N SER A 1037 -7.39 -1.93 -9.30
CA SER A 1037 -8.05 -1.85 -7.99
C SER A 1037 -9.32 -2.68 -7.84
N THR A 1038 -9.97 -3.06 -8.95
CA THR A 1038 -11.19 -3.86 -8.97
C THR A 1038 -10.92 -5.37 -8.76
N GLY A 1039 -9.66 -5.79 -8.93
CA GLY A 1039 -9.26 -7.20 -8.74
C GLY A 1039 -9.77 -8.15 -9.83
N MET A 1040 -10.16 -7.66 -11.02
CA MET A 1040 -10.60 -8.54 -12.12
C MET A 1040 -9.53 -9.57 -12.54
N HIS A 1041 -8.25 -9.20 -12.47
CA HIS A 1041 -7.13 -10.12 -12.77
C HIS A 1041 -7.11 -11.33 -11.83
N GLU A 1042 -7.60 -11.19 -10.59
CA GLU A 1042 -7.72 -12.30 -9.66
C GLU A 1042 -8.85 -13.27 -10.03
N LEU A 1043 -9.89 -12.81 -10.75
CA LEU A 1043 -10.93 -13.70 -11.30
C LEU A 1043 -10.40 -14.54 -12.45
N VAL A 1044 -9.59 -13.94 -13.33
CA VAL A 1044 -8.88 -14.66 -14.38
C VAL A 1044 -7.93 -15.70 -13.77
N ALA A 1045 -7.12 -15.30 -12.77
CA ALA A 1045 -6.23 -16.23 -12.07
C ALA A 1045 -6.99 -17.37 -11.39
N TRP A 1046 -8.19 -17.10 -10.86
CA TRP A 1046 -9.07 -18.14 -10.33
C TRP A 1046 -9.54 -19.12 -11.42
N LEU A 1047 -10.00 -18.63 -12.58
CA LEU A 1047 -10.43 -19.51 -13.68
C LEU A 1047 -9.28 -20.39 -14.18
N LYS A 1048 -8.09 -19.82 -14.40
CA LYS A 1048 -6.87 -20.56 -14.79
C LYS A 1048 -6.62 -21.72 -13.81
N LYS A 1049 -6.58 -21.41 -12.52
CA LYS A 1049 -6.35 -22.42 -11.46
C LYS A 1049 -7.45 -23.48 -11.37
N SER A 1050 -8.71 -23.08 -11.57
CA SER A 1050 -9.84 -24.01 -11.53
C SER A 1050 -9.84 -24.96 -12.73
N ALA A 1051 -9.37 -24.53 -13.89
CA ALA A 1051 -9.24 -25.37 -15.07
C ALA A 1051 -8.13 -26.43 -14.91
N ASP A 1052 -6.97 -26.04 -14.36
CA ASP A 1052 -5.85 -26.96 -14.11
C ASP A 1052 -6.20 -28.05 -13.08
N GLY A 1053 -7.07 -27.74 -12.13
CA GLY A 1053 -7.51 -28.67 -11.09
C GLY A 1053 -8.42 -29.81 -11.58
N SER A 1054 -9.10 -29.65 -12.72
CA SER A 1054 -9.97 -30.67 -13.30
C SER A 1054 -9.22 -31.69 -14.18
N ALA A 1055 -7.98 -31.40 -14.59
CA ALA A 1055 -7.15 -32.33 -15.36
C ALA A 1055 -6.45 -33.41 -14.49
N ALA A 1056 -6.55 -33.28 -13.16
CA ALA A 1056 -5.92 -34.17 -12.18
C ALA A 1056 -6.92 -35.07 -11.41
N ALA A 1057 -8.16 -35.19 -11.89
CA ALA A 1057 -9.22 -36.02 -11.31
C ALA A 1057 -9.50 -37.28 -12.14
#